data_AF-A0A8S4GGW9-F1
#
_entry.id   AF-A0A8S4GGW9-F1
#
_cell.length_a   1.000
_cell.length_b   1.000
_cell.length_c   1.000
_cell.angle_alpha   90.00
_cell.angle_beta   90.00
_cell.angle_gamma   90.00
#
_symmetry.space_group_name_H-M   'P 1'
#
loop_
_entity.id
_entity.type
_entity.pdbx_description
1 polymer ?
#
loop_
_entity_poly.entity_id
_entity_poly.type
_entity_poly.pdbx_seq_one_letter_code
_entity_poly.pdbx_strand_id
1 'polypeptide(L)'
;MEPSRRQDDWREEAVYAPYLQEGFDATAHAAAILRSPAAGDGGSSEVAAQIAELAQGISDLGQRLRNEVSAHREPLLDHARAMQRQESPLHTIDLAVRSLRASLRSARQSVEAPMQEMADSTRALRGLYAAVDLVQRATRYLKLAGRVEEERARLREGGGGGDVDVAPLARLVAEAGKLVEGGDVRRVRVVAERVRVVAAARDEARAAAWEQMRAGLAAGGRQGAVGEALQVLSILSDLAGGVSEMVAADVGPLDAVLRGALDPRQAAAAGIGGGLLATVSRSGKGAAVEQMVSAIWPQLEAFAAQLKDAAKRHLALHAALARRRDTATGAQLLSLLPATDPSAPQPDTPPPASNAGPVAWLLAGTAAAAARRVASASEPAGSLMAEALVQLLPRTLKLLEAAFDDLRAQPLARQFQLEEPLLAGEVALQDALLPVKQPYILNTSSELSGALHAAFPPGQLPSPADVQTLSGLVHSQLQAASASRWLLVDASAVVDGVVRAAVERCAAAQRAEGAAALRDVDGPCSGPQSRVIALFNALQALHFGLARSTTQLSASAQGAVQGTLHYLQCEAAAILAPLVDAHAAALEAEVATIHTHVPGSSAPPDGVTKTSPFVDGLTRRLQHVRTELLDRLSPSVRSSHGALPSVGALLARQLLSRTILLVCRHATLVKCTAESVRLELAKDLGEVDVAVREAGLGTDAIGPAYRYLRALRPALFQSAGDARAALAASGGAALPPVVLAHLFLCRAGPRAELPHKVRGLTAGQYSSWLDVHEEPQVLAGVLQAAEAAAAAGDEWAQLAAEVCRRHRTAGDAAA
;
A
#
# COMPACT_ATOMS: atom_id res chain seq x y z
N MET A 1 56.82 74.23 109.57
CA MET A 1 56.66 75.66 109.84
C MET A 1 56.65 76.37 108.51
N GLU A 2 55.50 76.95 108.15
CA GLU A 2 55.31 78.32 107.64
C GLU A 2 56.42 79.05 106.83
N PRO A 3 56.08 80.04 105.98
CA PRO A 3 55.15 79.98 104.85
C PRO A 3 55.65 80.81 103.61
N SER A 4 54.97 80.63 102.48
CA SER A 4 54.57 81.62 101.45
C SER A 4 55.51 82.74 100.95
N ARG A 5 55.74 82.77 99.63
CA ARG A 5 55.26 83.83 98.69
C ARG A 5 55.37 83.37 97.20
N ARG A 6 54.35 83.72 96.41
CA ARG A 6 54.02 83.30 95.01
C ARG A 6 54.94 84.01 93.98
N GLN A 7 55.49 83.34 92.96
CA GLN A 7 55.00 83.06 91.58
C GLN A 7 54.71 84.33 90.73
N ASP A 8 55.55 84.54 89.69
CA ASP A 8 55.71 85.69 88.74
C ASP A 8 56.47 86.91 89.34
N ASP A 9 57.70 87.31 88.95
CA ASP A 9 58.17 87.88 87.67
C ASP A 9 59.69 87.63 87.41
N TRP A 10 60.10 86.45 86.91
CA TRP A 10 61.52 86.14 86.54
C TRP A 10 62.11 87.01 85.40
N ARG A 11 61.29 87.90 84.82
CA ARG A 11 61.70 88.84 83.76
C ARG A 11 62.52 90.02 84.29
N GLU A 12 62.56 90.24 85.61
CA GLU A 12 63.35 91.33 86.23
C GLU A 12 64.73 90.89 86.74
N GLU A 13 65.10 89.61 86.64
CA GLU A 13 66.42 89.12 87.04
C GLU A 13 67.50 89.43 86.00
N ALA A 14 68.57 90.12 86.42
CA ALA A 14 69.72 90.54 85.61
C ALA A 14 70.42 89.38 84.84
N VAL A 15 70.17 88.13 85.25
CA VAL A 15 70.72 86.91 84.64
C VAL A 15 70.12 86.62 83.25
N TYR A 16 68.89 87.08 82.98
CA TYR A 16 68.20 86.79 81.71
C TYR A 16 68.25 87.93 80.68
N ALA A 17 68.82 89.08 81.05
CA ALA A 17 68.95 90.26 80.18
C ALA A 17 69.69 90.03 78.83
N PRO A 18 70.75 89.19 78.71
CA PRO A 18 71.43 89.00 77.42
C PRO A 18 70.69 88.05 76.46
N TYR A 19 69.78 87.20 76.96
CA TYR A 19 68.97 86.28 76.13
C TYR A 19 67.71 86.93 75.55
N LEU A 20 67.34 88.11 76.04
CA LEU A 20 66.17 88.87 75.61
C LEU A 20 66.51 89.96 74.57
N GLN A 21 67.75 90.00 74.06
CA GLN A 21 68.17 90.91 72.98
C GLN A 21 67.75 90.35 71.61
N GLU A 22 67.12 91.17 70.76
CA GLU A 22 66.56 90.81 69.44
C GLU A 22 67.60 90.37 68.36
N GLY A 23 68.85 90.07 68.75
CA GLY A 23 69.94 89.70 67.83
C GLY A 23 70.97 88.73 68.43
N PHE A 24 70.56 87.83 69.32
CA PHE A 24 71.46 86.88 69.99
C PHE A 24 72.06 85.84 69.02
N ASP A 25 73.37 85.92 68.76
CA ASP A 25 74.13 84.95 67.96
C ASP A 25 74.86 83.92 68.86
N ALA A 26 74.38 82.68 68.80
CA ALA A 26 74.92 81.56 69.57
C ALA A 26 76.39 81.25 69.24
N THR A 27 76.84 81.53 68.02
CA THR A 27 78.22 81.22 67.59
C THR A 27 79.24 82.21 68.15
N ALA A 28 78.88 83.50 68.21
CA ALA A 28 79.69 84.53 68.85
C ALA A 28 79.77 84.33 70.38
N HIS A 29 78.65 83.93 71.00
CA HIS A 29 78.61 83.58 72.43
C HIS A 29 79.45 82.32 72.74
N ALA A 30 79.40 81.29 71.89
CA ALA A 30 80.25 80.10 72.01
C ALA A 30 81.74 80.44 71.80
N ALA A 31 82.05 81.33 70.86
CA ALA A 31 83.41 81.80 70.62
C ALA A 31 83.95 82.71 71.75
N ALA A 32 83.09 83.41 72.50
CA ALA A 32 83.46 84.21 73.66
C ALA A 32 83.78 83.33 74.89
N ILE A 33 83.01 82.26 75.11
CA ILE A 33 83.27 81.25 76.15
C ILE A 33 84.58 80.49 75.88
N LEU A 34 84.91 80.25 74.60
CA LEU A 34 86.14 79.56 74.21
C LEU A 34 87.43 80.39 74.36
N ARG A 35 87.35 81.72 74.54
CA ARG A 35 88.52 82.62 74.45
C ARG A 35 88.94 83.32 75.74
N SER A 36 88.14 83.34 76.80
CA SER A 36 88.45 84.20 77.95
C SER A 36 88.06 83.60 79.30
N PRO A 37 88.84 83.81 80.37
CA PRO A 37 89.15 82.77 81.34
C PRO A 37 88.65 83.08 82.75
N ALA A 38 87.75 82.24 83.24
CA ALA A 38 87.66 81.89 84.65
C ALA A 38 87.61 80.35 84.75
N ALA A 39 88.77 79.78 85.06
CA ALA A 39 89.08 78.48 85.69
C ALA A 39 88.30 77.22 85.18
N GLY A 40 88.96 76.18 84.65
CA GLY A 40 90.00 75.44 85.38
C GLY A 40 89.36 74.82 86.63
N ASP A 41 89.10 73.52 86.70
CA ASP A 41 89.46 72.38 85.84
C ASP A 41 88.69 72.30 84.48
N GLY A 42 89.18 71.93 83.27
CA GLY A 42 90.50 71.59 82.63
C GLY A 42 90.33 70.94 81.21
N GLY A 43 91.14 71.27 80.17
CA GLY A 43 91.30 70.47 78.91
C GLY A 43 91.48 71.21 77.55
N SER A 44 92.67 71.12 76.89
CA SER A 44 92.96 71.82 75.61
C SER A 44 94.07 71.24 74.66
N SER A 45 94.52 69.96 74.69
CA SER A 45 95.78 69.57 74.00
C SER A 45 95.78 68.58 72.80
N GLU A 46 94.72 67.87 72.42
CA GLU A 46 94.87 66.68 71.52
C GLU A 46 94.65 66.85 69.99
N VAL A 47 94.03 67.93 69.52
CA VAL A 47 93.45 67.95 68.15
C VAL A 47 94.43 68.34 67.03
N ALA A 48 95.56 68.97 67.32
CA ALA A 48 96.41 69.59 66.29
C ALA A 48 97.25 68.60 65.43
N ALA A 49 97.45 67.35 65.86
CA ALA A 49 98.47 66.47 65.24
C ALA A 49 97.99 65.61 64.04
N GLN A 50 96.69 65.31 63.90
CA GLN A 50 96.21 64.32 62.89
C GLN A 50 96.05 64.85 61.45
N ILE A 51 96.16 66.16 61.21
CA ILE A 51 95.72 66.75 59.92
C ILE A 51 96.85 66.82 58.87
N ALA A 52 98.13 66.76 59.26
CA ALA A 52 99.25 66.92 58.32
C ALA A 52 99.46 65.72 57.38
N GLU A 53 99.19 64.49 57.84
CA GLU A 53 99.42 63.25 57.06
C GLU A 53 98.44 63.10 55.87
N LEU A 54 97.25 63.67 55.99
CA LEU A 54 96.21 63.66 54.95
C LEU A 54 96.59 64.51 53.72
N ALA A 55 97.48 65.49 53.89
CA ALA A 55 97.84 66.42 52.82
C ALA A 55 98.69 65.77 51.70
N GLN A 56 99.48 64.73 52.00
CA GLN A 56 100.44 64.20 51.04
C GLN A 56 99.82 63.18 50.06
N GLY A 57 98.91 62.31 50.54
CA GLY A 57 98.19 61.37 49.67
C GLY A 57 97.27 62.03 48.64
N ILE A 58 96.83 63.26 48.91
CA ILE A 58 96.00 64.06 47.98
C ILE A 58 96.80 64.47 46.72
N SER A 59 98.12 64.69 46.84
CA SER A 59 98.91 65.27 45.74
C SER A 59 99.14 64.28 44.59
N ASP A 60 99.51 63.03 44.90
CA ASP A 60 99.77 61.99 43.90
C ASP A 60 98.51 61.57 43.13
N LEU A 61 97.36 61.48 43.82
CA LEU A 61 96.07 61.22 43.19
C LEU A 61 95.71 62.34 42.19
N GLY A 62 96.03 63.59 42.55
CA GLY A 62 95.77 64.75 41.69
C GLY A 62 96.52 64.74 40.37
N GLN A 63 97.70 64.12 40.29
CA GLN A 63 98.49 64.14 39.05
C GLN A 63 98.01 63.11 38.02
N ARG A 64 97.61 61.90 38.45
CA ARG A 64 97.02 60.89 37.55
C ARG A 64 95.67 61.32 36.99
N LEU A 65 94.81 61.92 37.83
CA LEU A 65 93.51 62.47 37.42
C LEU A 65 93.65 63.53 36.33
N ARG A 66 94.66 64.42 36.42
CA ARG A 66 94.87 65.46 35.41
C ARG A 66 95.18 64.92 34.02
N ASN A 67 95.96 63.84 33.91
CA ASN A 67 96.34 63.28 32.62
C ASN A 67 95.14 62.61 31.93
N GLU A 68 94.38 61.79 32.65
CA GLU A 68 93.17 61.13 32.13
C GLU A 68 92.11 62.16 31.68
N VAL A 69 91.91 63.20 32.51
CA VAL A 69 90.96 64.29 32.22
C VAL A 69 91.39 65.10 31.00
N SER A 70 92.70 65.32 30.81
CA SER A 70 93.19 66.08 29.66
C SER A 70 93.00 65.35 28.32
N ALA A 71 93.16 64.02 28.29
CA ALA A 71 93.11 63.24 27.06
C ALA A 71 91.67 63.03 26.51
N HIS A 72 90.64 63.08 27.37
CA HIS A 72 89.26 62.77 26.97
C HIS A 72 88.30 63.96 27.01
N ARG A 73 88.78 65.16 27.38
CA ARG A 73 87.96 66.37 27.49
C ARG A 73 87.34 66.83 26.17
N GLU A 74 88.12 66.91 25.09
CA GLU A 74 87.64 67.36 23.76
C GLU A 74 86.52 66.47 23.18
N PRO A 75 86.70 65.14 23.05
CA PRO A 75 85.66 64.28 22.46
C PRO A 75 84.38 64.19 23.30
N LEU A 76 84.47 64.29 24.64
CA LEU A 76 83.29 64.35 25.52
C LEU A 76 82.52 65.67 25.36
N LEU A 77 83.22 66.81 25.17
CA LEU A 77 82.58 68.09 24.93
C LEU A 77 81.87 68.13 23.57
N ASP A 78 82.42 67.51 22.54
CA ASP A 78 81.75 67.46 21.23
C ASP A 78 80.53 66.54 21.22
N HIS A 79 80.56 65.41 21.94
CA HIS A 79 79.36 64.58 22.15
C HIS A 79 78.30 65.31 22.96
N ALA A 80 78.68 66.03 24.03
CA ALA A 80 77.76 66.84 24.81
C ALA A 80 77.12 67.96 23.96
N ARG A 81 77.92 68.62 23.09
CA ARG A 81 77.44 69.63 22.16
C ARG A 81 76.50 69.05 21.10
N ALA A 82 76.78 67.86 20.57
CA ALA A 82 75.91 67.20 19.61
C ALA A 82 74.57 66.77 20.25
N MET A 83 74.63 66.23 21.47
CA MET A 83 73.44 65.88 22.26
C MET A 83 72.59 67.12 22.54
N GLN A 84 73.21 68.22 22.97
CA GLN A 84 72.52 69.48 23.22
C GLN A 84 71.89 70.07 21.94
N ARG A 85 72.52 69.91 20.77
CA ARG A 85 71.93 70.32 19.48
C ARG A 85 70.73 69.45 19.09
N GLN A 86 70.69 68.17 19.47
CA GLN A 86 69.58 67.28 19.16
C GLN A 86 68.40 67.40 20.14
N GLU A 87 68.60 67.88 21.36
CA GLU A 87 67.52 68.11 22.32
C GLU A 87 66.50 69.15 21.84
N SER A 88 66.95 70.22 21.19
CA SER A 88 66.06 71.28 20.69
C SER A 88 65.02 70.80 19.64
N PRO A 89 65.39 70.11 18.55
CA PRO A 89 64.40 69.59 17.60
C PRO A 89 63.52 68.49 18.20
N LEU A 90 64.05 67.66 19.10
CA LEU A 90 63.23 66.66 19.83
C LEU A 90 62.18 67.33 20.71
N HIS A 91 62.53 68.43 21.38
CA HIS A 91 61.59 69.22 22.16
C HIS A 91 60.50 69.86 21.28
N THR A 92 60.87 70.39 20.11
CA THR A 92 59.92 70.94 19.14
C THR A 92 58.98 69.86 18.59
N ILE A 93 59.49 68.65 18.32
CA ILE A 93 58.68 67.51 17.89
C ILE A 93 57.73 67.08 19.01
N ASP A 94 58.18 67.00 20.26
CA ASP A 94 57.31 66.67 21.39
C ASP A 94 56.20 67.72 21.57
N LEU A 95 56.53 69.01 21.46
CA LEU A 95 55.54 70.09 21.47
C LEU A 95 54.55 69.99 20.31
N ALA A 96 55.01 69.71 19.09
CA ALA A 96 54.15 69.54 17.92
C ALA A 96 53.24 68.31 18.05
N VAL A 97 53.76 67.19 18.57
CA VAL A 97 52.98 65.97 18.83
C VAL A 97 51.96 66.20 19.94
N ARG A 98 52.31 66.93 21.00
CA ARG A 98 51.37 67.31 22.08
C ARG A 98 50.26 68.21 21.54
N SER A 99 50.62 69.20 20.71
CA SER A 99 49.66 70.09 20.04
C SER A 99 48.73 69.32 19.10
N LEU A 100 49.27 68.43 18.25
CA LEU A 100 48.47 67.60 17.34
C LEU A 100 47.54 66.65 18.12
N ARG A 101 48.02 66.05 19.21
CA ARG A 101 47.18 65.23 20.09
C ARG A 101 46.10 66.05 20.78
N ALA A 102 46.36 67.32 21.09
CA ALA A 102 45.36 68.22 21.66
C ALA A 102 44.32 68.62 20.60
N SER A 103 44.74 68.99 19.38
CA SER A 103 43.84 69.32 18.29
C SER A 103 43.01 68.13 17.82
N LEU A 104 43.59 66.91 17.78
CA LEU A 104 42.86 65.68 17.48
C LEU A 104 41.82 65.35 18.57
N ARG A 105 42.17 65.53 19.85
CA ARG A 105 41.20 65.36 20.96
C ARG A 105 40.08 66.39 20.88
N SER A 106 40.40 67.65 20.58
CA SER A 106 39.41 68.72 20.41
C SER A 106 38.52 68.48 19.18
N ALA A 107 39.09 68.06 18.05
CA ALA A 107 38.33 67.72 16.85
C ALA A 107 37.43 66.50 17.09
N ARG A 108 37.94 65.47 17.80
CA ARG A 108 37.14 64.31 18.21
C ARG A 108 35.99 64.72 19.11
N GLN A 109 36.22 65.54 20.14
CA GLN A 109 35.15 66.05 21.01
C GLN A 109 34.15 66.91 20.25
N SER A 110 34.61 67.74 19.32
CA SER A 110 33.77 68.57 18.45
C SER A 110 32.92 67.77 17.47
N VAL A 111 33.29 66.53 17.15
CA VAL A 111 32.51 65.63 16.27
C VAL A 111 31.65 64.66 17.08
N GLU A 112 32.11 64.24 18.26
CA GLU A 112 31.39 63.29 19.12
C GLU A 112 30.12 63.89 19.71
N ALA A 113 30.14 65.15 20.13
CA ALA A 113 28.96 65.86 20.63
C ALA A 113 27.81 65.95 19.60
N PRO A 114 28.02 66.45 18.36
CA PRO A 114 26.94 66.49 17.36
C PRO A 114 26.49 65.10 16.93
N MET A 115 27.37 64.08 16.91
CA MET A 115 26.97 62.70 16.65
C MET A 115 26.03 62.15 17.72
N GLN A 116 26.26 62.47 18.99
CA GLN A 116 25.37 62.10 20.10
C GLN A 116 24.03 62.84 20.01
N GLU A 117 24.05 64.15 19.76
CA GLU A 117 22.83 64.95 19.55
C GLU A 117 22.00 64.48 18.34
N MET A 118 22.66 64.12 17.23
CA MET A 118 22.01 63.52 16.06
C MET A 118 21.42 62.15 16.39
N ALA A 119 22.12 61.32 17.16
CA ALA A 119 21.62 60.02 17.59
C ALA A 119 20.41 60.15 18.52
N ASP A 120 20.45 61.08 19.46
CA ASP A 120 19.37 61.37 20.41
C ASP A 120 18.16 61.96 19.68
N SER A 121 18.39 62.91 18.76
CA SER A 121 17.33 63.47 17.90
C SER A 121 16.71 62.42 16.98
N THR A 122 17.51 61.49 16.44
CA THR A 122 17.01 60.37 15.63
C THR A 122 16.18 59.39 16.48
N ARG A 123 16.60 59.11 17.73
CA ARG A 123 15.81 58.31 18.67
C ARG A 123 14.51 59.00 19.06
N ALA A 124 14.53 60.30 19.33
CA ALA A 124 13.36 61.10 19.65
C ALA A 124 12.37 61.13 18.46
N LEU A 125 12.84 61.35 17.24
CA LEU A 125 12.02 61.30 16.03
C LEU A 125 11.41 59.92 15.81
N ARG A 126 12.18 58.83 15.93
CA ARG A 126 11.64 57.46 15.85
C ARG A 126 10.56 57.20 16.90
N GLY A 127 10.77 57.66 18.12
CA GLY A 127 9.77 57.58 19.20
C GLY A 127 8.49 58.35 18.88
N LEU A 128 8.61 59.56 18.35
CA LEU A 128 7.46 60.38 17.93
C LEU A 128 6.70 59.73 16.77
N TYR A 129 7.39 59.22 15.75
CA TYR A 129 6.75 58.50 14.64
C TYR A 129 6.00 57.25 15.11
N ALA A 130 6.60 56.47 16.01
CA ALA A 130 5.93 55.31 16.60
C ALA A 130 4.70 55.71 17.42
N ALA A 131 4.76 56.80 18.19
CA ALA A 131 3.64 57.31 18.96
C ALA A 131 2.49 57.81 18.05
N VAL A 132 2.82 58.53 16.99
CA VAL A 132 1.83 59.01 16.00
C VAL A 132 1.17 57.84 15.29
N ASP A 133 1.94 56.84 14.86
CA ASP A 133 1.39 55.62 14.23
C ASP A 133 0.47 54.86 15.19
N LEU A 134 0.86 54.71 16.46
CA LEU A 134 0.03 54.09 17.49
C LEU A 134 -1.30 54.83 17.70
N VAL A 135 -1.27 56.17 17.79
CA VAL A 135 -2.47 57.00 17.95
C VAL A 135 -3.37 56.90 16.71
N GLN A 136 -2.80 56.91 15.50
CA GLN A 136 -3.57 56.77 14.27
C GLN A 136 -4.22 55.39 14.16
N ARG A 137 -3.49 54.31 14.46
CA ARG A 137 -4.04 52.94 14.47
C ARG A 137 -5.12 52.77 15.54
N ALA A 138 -4.91 53.29 16.76
CA ALA A 138 -5.89 53.27 17.83
C ALA A 138 -7.16 54.06 17.46
N THR A 139 -7.02 55.24 16.86
CA THR A 139 -8.18 56.06 16.43
C THR A 139 -8.98 55.38 15.33
N ARG A 140 -8.30 54.78 14.34
CA ARG A 140 -8.96 53.99 13.28
C ARG A 140 -9.71 52.80 13.88
N TYR A 141 -9.09 52.08 14.81
CA TYR A 141 -9.70 50.96 15.49
C TYR A 141 -10.96 51.36 16.28
N LEU A 142 -10.91 52.45 17.06
CA LEU A 142 -12.06 52.92 17.84
C LEU A 142 -13.24 53.34 16.94
N LYS A 143 -12.96 53.97 15.79
CA LYS A 143 -14.01 54.29 14.80
C LYS A 143 -14.64 53.03 14.20
N LEU A 144 -13.83 52.01 13.88
CA LEU A 144 -14.33 50.74 13.38
C LEU A 144 -15.13 49.98 14.43
N ALA A 145 -14.67 49.96 15.69
CA ALA A 145 -15.40 49.34 16.80
C ALA A 145 -16.78 49.99 17.03
N GLY A 146 -16.88 51.32 16.94
CA GLY A 146 -18.17 52.01 17.00
C GLY A 146 -19.11 51.59 15.86
N ARG A 147 -18.60 51.48 14.63
CA ARG A 147 -19.39 50.99 13.48
C ARG A 147 -19.82 49.52 13.62
N VAL A 148 -18.97 48.68 14.21
CA VAL A 148 -19.31 47.27 14.52
C VAL A 148 -20.47 47.21 15.51
N GLU A 149 -20.50 48.09 16.51
CA GLU A 149 -21.60 48.15 17.48
C GLU A 149 -22.92 48.61 16.85
N GLU A 150 -22.87 49.59 15.93
CA GLU A 150 -24.04 50.04 15.17
C GLU A 150 -24.62 48.92 14.30
N GLU A 151 -23.79 48.22 13.53
CA GLU A 151 -24.27 47.09 12.70
C GLU A 151 -24.72 45.90 13.56
N ARG A 152 -24.07 45.64 14.71
CA ARG A 152 -24.51 44.61 15.66
C ARG A 152 -25.89 44.91 16.24
N ALA A 153 -26.19 46.19 16.51
CA ALA A 153 -27.52 46.60 16.96
C ALA A 153 -28.58 46.34 15.87
N ARG A 154 -28.28 46.68 14.60
CA ARG A 154 -29.17 46.43 13.46
C ARG A 154 -29.48 44.96 13.24
N LEU A 155 -28.50 44.06 13.39
CA LEU A 155 -28.74 42.61 13.30
C LEU A 155 -29.70 42.11 14.38
N ARG A 156 -29.64 42.67 15.60
CA ARG A 156 -30.51 42.27 16.71
C ARG A 156 -31.93 42.81 16.56
N GLU A 157 -32.07 44.03 16.04
CA GLU A 157 -33.37 44.64 15.74
C GLU A 157 -34.05 44.00 14.52
N GLY A 158 -33.26 43.54 13.54
CA GLY A 158 -33.73 42.84 12.34
C GLY A 158 -34.08 41.36 12.53
N GLY A 159 -34.02 40.81 13.76
CA GLY A 159 -34.26 39.40 14.08
C GLY A 159 -35.69 38.87 13.86
N GLY A 160 -36.55 39.62 13.17
CA GLY A 160 -37.92 39.26 12.82
C GLY A 160 -38.07 38.87 11.34
N GLY A 161 -37.55 37.70 10.94
CA GLY A 161 -38.08 36.96 9.78
C GLY A 161 -37.52 37.26 8.38
N GLY A 162 -36.40 37.98 8.22
CA GLY A 162 -35.72 38.15 6.94
C GLY A 162 -34.35 37.44 6.89
N ASP A 163 -33.86 37.14 5.68
CA ASP A 163 -32.48 36.68 5.42
C ASP A 163 -31.55 37.85 5.82
N VAL A 164 -31.07 37.83 7.07
CA VAL A 164 -30.28 38.93 7.61
C VAL A 164 -28.88 38.86 7.00
N ASP A 165 -28.47 39.90 6.26
CA ASP A 165 -27.14 39.97 5.68
C ASP A 165 -26.07 40.17 6.78
N VAL A 166 -25.40 39.07 7.14
CA VAL A 166 -24.31 39.04 8.15
C VAL A 166 -22.95 39.46 7.54
N ALA A 167 -22.85 39.53 6.21
CA ALA A 167 -21.61 39.89 5.52
C ALA A 167 -21.04 41.28 5.84
N PRO A 168 -21.83 42.37 5.96
CA PRO A 168 -21.29 43.69 6.33
C PRO A 168 -20.67 43.69 7.73
N LEU A 169 -21.30 43.06 8.72
CA LEU A 169 -20.73 42.95 10.06
C LEU A 169 -19.42 42.15 10.03
N ALA A 170 -19.41 41.01 9.34
CA ALA A 170 -18.22 40.16 9.25
C ALA A 170 -17.02 40.88 8.62
N ARG A 171 -17.24 41.72 7.59
CA ARG A 171 -16.18 42.53 6.97
C ARG A 171 -15.59 43.56 7.93
N LEU A 172 -16.45 44.27 8.68
CA LEU A 172 -16.00 45.26 9.66
C LEU A 172 -15.22 44.61 10.81
N VAL A 173 -15.66 43.44 11.28
CA VAL A 173 -14.97 42.65 12.30
C VAL A 173 -13.62 42.14 11.79
N ALA A 174 -13.54 41.67 10.54
CA ALA A 174 -12.29 41.22 9.92
C ALA A 174 -11.29 42.38 9.72
N GLU A 175 -11.76 43.55 9.28
CA GLU A 175 -10.93 44.76 9.14
C GLU A 175 -10.41 45.24 10.52
N ALA A 176 -11.27 45.24 11.53
CA ALA A 176 -10.88 45.54 12.91
C ALA A 176 -9.85 44.52 13.44
N GLY A 177 -9.98 43.24 13.09
CA GLY A 177 -9.02 42.18 13.42
C GLY A 177 -7.63 42.43 12.86
N LYS A 178 -7.52 42.78 11.56
CA LYS A 178 -6.24 43.07 10.88
C LYS A 178 -5.48 44.23 11.52
N LEU A 179 -6.18 45.26 11.99
CA LEU A 179 -5.55 46.40 12.69
C LEU A 179 -4.97 46.04 14.06
N VAL A 180 -5.40 44.92 14.64
CA VAL A 180 -5.05 44.46 15.98
C VAL A 180 -3.95 43.39 15.97
N GLU A 181 -3.62 42.81 14.82
CA GLU A 181 -2.55 41.81 14.64
C GLU A 181 -1.13 42.38 14.87
N GLY A 182 -0.96 43.71 14.76
CA GLY A 182 0.32 44.41 14.98
C GLY A 182 0.75 44.64 16.44
N GLY A 183 0.13 43.99 17.43
CA GLY A 183 0.59 43.90 18.83
C GLY A 183 0.54 45.17 19.70
N ASP A 184 0.98 46.32 19.18
CA ASP A 184 1.18 47.55 19.96
C ASP A 184 -0.14 48.21 20.38
N VAL A 185 -1.18 48.08 19.54
CA VAL A 185 -2.50 48.70 19.77
C VAL A 185 -3.27 48.01 20.89
N ARG A 186 -3.04 46.70 21.12
CA ARG A 186 -3.71 45.92 22.20
C ARG A 186 -3.34 46.38 23.60
N ARG A 187 -2.16 46.99 23.77
CA ARG A 187 -1.66 47.47 25.07
C ARG A 187 -2.35 48.76 25.53
N VAL A 188 -3.06 49.45 24.64
CA VAL A 188 -3.83 50.66 24.98
C VAL A 188 -5.13 50.24 25.68
N ARG A 189 -5.31 50.63 26.95
CA ARG A 189 -6.45 50.23 27.81
C ARG A 189 -7.82 50.43 27.14
N VAL A 190 -8.03 51.56 26.46
CA VAL A 190 -9.30 51.89 25.78
C VAL A 190 -9.56 50.96 24.60
N VAL A 191 -8.51 50.57 23.87
CA VAL A 191 -8.62 49.60 22.76
C VAL A 191 -8.88 48.21 23.33
N ALA A 192 -8.21 47.80 24.41
CA ALA A 192 -8.37 46.49 25.03
C ALA A 192 -9.81 46.20 25.49
N GLU A 193 -10.54 47.21 25.96
CA GLU A 193 -11.95 47.09 26.31
C GLU A 193 -12.84 46.87 25.07
N ARG A 194 -12.62 47.66 24.02
CA ARG A 194 -13.37 47.54 22.74
C ARG A 194 -13.04 46.27 21.97
N VAL A 195 -11.84 45.71 22.14
CA VAL A 195 -11.46 44.39 21.58
C VAL A 195 -12.39 43.28 22.05
N ARG A 196 -12.83 43.31 23.31
CA ARG A 196 -13.81 42.33 23.82
C ARG A 196 -15.17 42.47 23.13
N VAL A 197 -15.58 43.70 22.82
CA VAL A 197 -16.86 43.95 22.13
C VAL A 197 -16.80 43.47 20.68
N VAL A 198 -15.70 43.73 19.98
CA VAL A 198 -15.48 43.24 18.61
C VAL A 198 -15.36 41.70 18.60
N ALA A 199 -14.76 41.09 19.62
CA ALA A 199 -14.72 39.63 19.76
C ALA A 199 -16.14 39.05 19.98
N ALA A 200 -16.96 39.64 20.86
CA ALA A 200 -18.34 39.19 21.03
C ALA A 200 -19.18 39.37 19.75
N ALA A 201 -18.95 40.44 18.98
CA ALA A 201 -19.59 40.63 17.67
C ALA A 201 -19.12 39.59 16.63
N ARG A 202 -17.86 39.16 16.70
CA ARG A 202 -17.33 38.05 15.89
C ARG A 202 -18.03 36.73 16.19
N ASP A 203 -18.20 36.40 17.47
CA ASP A 203 -18.85 35.17 17.89
C ASP A 203 -20.34 35.14 17.49
N GLU A 204 -21.03 36.27 17.61
CA GLU A 204 -22.43 36.42 17.15
C GLU A 204 -22.56 36.30 15.63
N ALA A 205 -21.68 36.95 14.87
CA ALA A 205 -21.67 36.83 13.41
C ALA A 205 -21.37 35.38 12.97
N ARG A 206 -20.46 34.70 13.66
CA ARG A 206 -20.15 33.28 13.43
C ARG A 206 -21.37 32.40 13.73
N ALA A 207 -22.03 32.60 14.88
CA ALA A 207 -23.20 31.81 15.26
C ALA A 207 -24.38 32.00 14.29
N ALA A 208 -24.63 33.24 13.86
CA ALA A 208 -25.68 33.55 12.88
C ALA A 208 -25.38 32.92 11.52
N ALA A 209 -24.13 33.00 11.04
CA ALA A 209 -23.72 32.34 9.79
C ALA A 209 -23.84 30.81 9.88
N TRP A 210 -23.49 30.22 11.02
CA TRP A 210 -23.62 28.78 11.24
C TRP A 210 -25.08 28.32 11.22
N GLU A 211 -25.99 29.05 11.88
CA GLU A 211 -27.41 28.73 11.87
C GLU A 211 -28.04 28.93 10.48
N GLN A 212 -27.64 29.98 9.75
CA GLN A 212 -28.06 30.19 8.36
C GLN A 212 -27.59 29.06 7.44
N MET A 213 -26.35 28.57 7.62
CA MET A 213 -25.83 27.41 6.91
C MET A 213 -26.61 26.14 7.25
N ARG A 214 -26.89 25.89 8.54
CA ARG A 214 -27.66 24.73 9.01
C ARG A 214 -29.08 24.73 8.44
N ALA A 215 -29.78 25.85 8.54
CA ALA A 215 -31.13 26.03 8.02
C ALA A 215 -31.17 25.91 6.48
N GLY A 216 -30.16 26.45 5.79
CA GLY A 216 -30.02 26.38 4.34
C GLY A 216 -29.80 24.96 3.81
N LEU A 217 -29.04 24.13 4.56
CA LEU A 217 -28.83 22.71 4.25
C LEU A 217 -30.04 21.85 4.61
N ALA A 218 -30.74 22.16 5.72
CA ALA A 218 -31.96 21.45 6.13
C ALA A 218 -33.15 21.70 5.18
N ALA A 219 -33.28 22.91 4.65
CA ALA A 219 -34.37 23.30 3.74
C ALA A 219 -34.16 22.85 2.27
N GLY A 220 -33.39 21.78 2.03
CA GLY A 220 -33.25 21.17 0.70
C GLY A 220 -32.30 21.89 -0.26
N GLY A 221 -31.34 22.67 0.25
CA GLY A 221 -30.25 23.21 -0.56
C GLY A 221 -30.55 24.58 -1.16
N ARG A 222 -30.90 25.57 -0.31
CA ARG A 222 -30.76 26.98 -0.68
C ARG A 222 -29.26 27.31 -0.82
N GLN A 223 -28.69 26.96 -1.98
CA GLN A 223 -27.27 27.15 -2.32
C GLN A 223 -26.83 28.62 -2.24
N GLY A 224 -27.78 29.57 -2.36
CA GLY A 224 -27.57 30.99 -2.11
C GLY A 224 -27.16 31.25 -0.65
N ALA A 225 -28.08 30.99 0.29
CA ALA A 225 -27.86 31.19 1.72
C ALA A 225 -26.68 30.38 2.29
N VAL A 226 -26.48 29.14 1.84
CA VAL A 226 -25.29 28.33 2.24
C VAL A 226 -24.01 28.97 1.70
N GLY A 227 -24.01 29.44 0.45
CA GLY A 227 -22.85 30.11 -0.14
C GLY A 227 -22.53 31.45 0.53
N GLU A 228 -23.55 32.22 0.93
CA GLU A 228 -23.40 33.48 1.68
C GLU A 228 -22.86 33.24 3.08
N ALA A 229 -23.41 32.27 3.81
CA ALA A 229 -22.89 31.87 5.13
C ALA A 229 -21.43 31.39 5.06
N LEU A 230 -21.07 30.59 4.06
CA LEU A 230 -19.68 30.14 3.84
C LEU A 230 -18.74 31.31 3.50
N GLN A 231 -19.23 32.30 2.74
CA GLN A 231 -18.47 33.50 2.43
C GLN A 231 -18.24 34.35 3.68
N VAL A 232 -19.25 34.47 4.56
CA VAL A 232 -19.12 35.11 5.88
C VAL A 232 -18.05 34.39 6.73
N LEU A 233 -18.08 33.06 6.79
CA LEU A 233 -17.08 32.27 7.52
C LEU A 233 -15.67 32.39 6.93
N SER A 234 -15.55 32.52 5.60
CA SER A 234 -14.26 32.82 4.93
C SER A 234 -13.73 34.19 5.34
N ILE A 235 -14.57 35.22 5.34
CA ILE A 235 -14.21 36.59 5.75
C ILE A 235 -13.73 36.61 7.21
N LEU A 236 -14.36 35.83 8.09
CA LEU A 236 -13.96 35.68 9.49
C LEU A 236 -12.71 34.79 9.70
N SER A 237 -12.16 34.19 8.64
CA SER A 237 -11.03 33.25 8.70
C SER A 237 -11.29 32.03 9.59
N ASP A 238 -12.53 31.52 9.59
CA ASP A 238 -12.99 30.39 10.43
C ASP A 238 -13.79 29.35 9.61
N LEU A 239 -13.43 29.21 8.34
CA LEU A 239 -14.10 28.29 7.42
C LEU A 239 -13.94 26.83 7.86
N ALA A 240 -12.73 26.43 8.26
CA ALA A 240 -12.43 25.07 8.69
C ALA A 240 -13.15 24.69 9.99
N GLY A 241 -13.20 25.61 10.96
CA GLY A 241 -13.93 25.42 12.22
C GLY A 241 -15.43 25.27 11.99
N GLY A 242 -16.04 26.14 11.17
CA GLY A 242 -17.46 26.08 10.85
C GLY A 242 -17.87 24.79 10.12
N VAL A 243 -17.06 24.31 9.17
CA VAL A 243 -17.32 23.04 8.45
C VAL A 243 -17.12 21.84 9.39
N SER A 244 -16.08 21.84 10.23
CA SER A 244 -15.87 20.77 11.22
C SER A 244 -16.99 20.69 12.25
N GLU A 245 -17.52 21.84 12.69
CA GLU A 245 -18.65 21.92 13.62
C GLU A 245 -19.94 21.39 12.98
N MET A 246 -20.17 21.67 11.68
CA MET A 246 -21.29 21.08 10.93
C MET A 246 -21.16 19.56 10.82
N VAL A 247 -19.96 19.05 10.51
CA VAL A 247 -19.70 17.60 10.48
C VAL A 247 -19.95 16.99 11.86
N ALA A 248 -19.44 17.59 12.93
CA ALA A 248 -19.66 17.11 14.30
C ALA A 248 -21.15 17.09 14.69
N ALA A 249 -21.92 18.09 14.26
CA ALA A 249 -23.35 18.18 14.51
C ALA A 249 -24.16 17.06 13.82
N ASP A 250 -23.72 16.55 12.67
CA ASP A 250 -24.34 15.42 11.97
C ASP A 250 -23.78 14.05 12.43
N VAL A 251 -22.50 13.96 12.84
CA VAL A 251 -21.90 12.73 13.42
C VAL A 251 -22.49 12.42 14.80
N GLY A 252 -22.77 13.43 15.63
CA GLY A 252 -23.29 13.24 16.99
C GLY A 252 -24.61 12.43 17.07
N PRO A 253 -25.65 12.80 16.30
CA PRO A 253 -26.89 12.01 16.20
C PRO A 253 -26.66 10.59 15.69
N LEU A 254 -25.77 10.40 14.71
CA LEU A 254 -25.42 9.09 14.19
C LEU A 254 -24.75 8.20 15.25
N ASP A 255 -23.82 8.74 16.05
CA ASP A 255 -23.22 8.02 17.19
C ASP A 255 -24.27 7.73 18.27
N ALA A 256 -25.25 8.62 18.49
CA ALA A 256 -26.32 8.38 19.45
C ALA A 256 -27.25 7.23 19.04
N VAL A 257 -27.59 7.13 17.76
CA VAL A 257 -28.37 5.99 17.22
C VAL A 257 -27.59 4.69 17.34
N LEU A 258 -26.30 4.67 16.94
CA LEU A 258 -25.45 3.49 17.10
C LEU A 258 -25.29 3.08 18.57
N ARG A 259 -25.16 4.05 19.47
CA ARG A 259 -25.09 3.79 20.92
C ARG A 259 -26.39 3.18 21.45
N GLY A 260 -27.55 3.66 21.01
CA GLY A 260 -28.84 3.06 21.39
C GLY A 260 -29.00 1.64 20.83
N ALA A 261 -28.57 1.41 19.59
CA ALA A 261 -28.70 0.13 18.90
C ALA A 261 -27.80 -0.95 19.48
N LEU A 262 -26.59 -0.58 19.86
CA LEU A 262 -25.56 -1.50 20.33
C LEU A 262 -25.46 -1.54 21.86
N ASP A 263 -26.37 -0.90 22.60
CA ASP A 263 -26.48 -1.02 24.06
C ASP A 263 -27.26 -2.31 24.42
N PRO A 264 -26.60 -3.30 25.05
CA PRO A 264 -27.23 -4.57 25.40
C PRO A 264 -28.43 -4.41 26.35
N ARG A 265 -28.50 -3.33 27.13
CA ARG A 265 -29.60 -3.07 28.07
C ARG A 265 -30.84 -2.52 27.37
N GLN A 266 -30.65 -1.65 26.38
CA GLN A 266 -31.75 -1.05 25.62
C GLN A 266 -32.34 -2.07 24.66
N ALA A 267 -31.51 -2.87 24.01
CA ALA A 267 -31.96 -3.95 23.15
C ALA A 267 -32.69 -5.06 23.93
N ALA A 268 -32.31 -5.32 25.19
CA ALA A 268 -33.03 -6.23 26.09
C ALA A 268 -34.38 -5.67 26.58
N ALA A 269 -34.57 -4.35 26.62
CA ALA A 269 -35.80 -3.68 27.04
C ALA A 269 -36.81 -3.48 25.90
N ALA A 270 -36.34 -3.43 24.65
CA ALA A 270 -37.17 -3.28 23.46
C ALA A 270 -37.91 -4.57 23.04
N GLY A 271 -37.57 -5.73 23.63
CA GLY A 271 -38.25 -7.00 23.40
C GLY A 271 -39.63 -7.06 24.08
N ILE A 272 -40.67 -7.30 23.29
CA ILE A 272 -42.09 -7.34 23.74
C ILE A 272 -42.27 -8.30 24.92
N GLY A 273 -42.65 -7.76 26.10
CA GLY A 273 -43.41 -8.47 27.14
C GLY A 273 -42.67 -9.46 28.05
N GLY A 274 -41.36 -9.68 27.91
CA GLY A 274 -40.61 -10.54 28.82
C GLY A 274 -39.12 -10.46 28.57
N GLY A 275 -38.37 -9.92 29.53
CA GLY A 275 -36.95 -9.61 29.36
C GLY A 275 -36.10 -10.79 28.84
N LEU A 276 -34.98 -10.45 28.19
CA LEU A 276 -34.07 -11.38 27.49
C LEU A 276 -33.66 -12.62 28.31
N LEU A 277 -33.48 -12.47 29.63
CA LEU A 277 -33.15 -13.58 30.53
C LEU A 277 -34.31 -14.59 30.68
N ALA A 278 -35.54 -14.11 30.62
CA ALA A 278 -36.72 -14.95 30.71
C ALA A 278 -36.98 -15.72 29.41
N THR A 279 -36.44 -15.27 28.27
CA THR A 279 -36.55 -15.94 26.96
C THR A 279 -35.41 -16.94 26.76
N VAL A 280 -34.20 -16.64 27.24
CA VAL A 280 -33.12 -17.66 27.38
C VAL A 280 -33.60 -18.84 28.22
N SER A 281 -34.25 -18.57 29.36
CA SER A 281 -34.72 -19.62 30.28
C SER A 281 -35.94 -20.40 29.77
N ARG A 282 -36.80 -19.81 28.91
CA ARG A 282 -38.04 -20.45 28.43
C ARG A 282 -37.94 -21.07 27.04
N SER A 283 -37.13 -20.49 26.16
CA SER A 283 -37.07 -20.84 24.73
C SER A 283 -35.64 -21.07 24.23
N GLY A 284 -34.65 -21.02 25.12
CA GLY A 284 -33.25 -21.27 24.80
C GLY A 284 -32.52 -20.04 24.25
N LYS A 285 -31.19 -20.17 24.10
CA LYS A 285 -30.31 -19.07 23.67
C LYS A 285 -30.63 -18.57 22.25
N GLY A 286 -30.99 -19.45 21.32
CA GLY A 286 -31.30 -19.09 19.94
C GLY A 286 -32.48 -18.11 19.81
N ALA A 287 -33.57 -18.35 20.55
CA ALA A 287 -34.73 -17.45 20.55
C ALA A 287 -34.41 -16.06 21.15
N ALA A 288 -33.49 -16.00 22.12
CA ALA A 288 -33.04 -14.73 22.67
C ALA A 288 -32.16 -13.94 21.68
N VAL A 289 -31.34 -14.63 20.88
CA VAL A 289 -30.58 -14.01 19.78
C VAL A 289 -31.53 -13.47 18.71
N GLU A 290 -32.55 -14.22 18.29
CA GLU A 290 -33.54 -13.74 17.30
C GLU A 290 -34.32 -12.50 17.78
N GLN A 291 -34.68 -12.44 19.07
CA GLN A 291 -35.32 -11.26 19.66
C GLN A 291 -34.38 -10.04 19.67
N MET A 292 -33.10 -10.25 19.97
CA MET A 292 -32.06 -9.23 19.92
C MET A 292 -31.88 -8.71 18.48
N VAL A 293 -31.84 -9.62 17.50
CA VAL A 293 -31.78 -9.31 16.07
C VAL A 293 -32.96 -8.43 15.64
N SER A 294 -34.17 -8.77 16.07
CA SER A 294 -35.40 -8.01 15.78
C SER A 294 -35.40 -6.60 16.38
N ALA A 295 -34.78 -6.42 17.55
CA ALA A 295 -34.65 -5.11 18.21
C ALA A 295 -33.60 -4.20 17.54
N ILE A 296 -32.47 -4.77 17.11
CA ILE A 296 -31.33 -4.03 16.54
C ILE A 296 -31.60 -3.61 15.09
N TRP A 297 -32.19 -4.50 14.29
CA TRP A 297 -32.39 -4.28 12.85
C TRP A 297 -33.06 -2.94 12.46
N PRO A 298 -34.22 -2.54 13.05
CA PRO A 298 -34.87 -1.28 12.68
C PRO A 298 -34.01 -0.05 13.04
N GLN A 299 -33.15 -0.14 14.06
CA GLN A 299 -32.24 0.96 14.41
C GLN A 299 -31.08 1.08 13.42
N LEU A 300 -30.60 -0.04 12.85
CA LEU A 300 -29.61 -0.04 11.78
C LEU A 300 -30.19 0.50 10.46
N GLU A 301 -31.46 0.20 10.15
CA GLU A 301 -32.17 0.82 9.03
C GLU A 301 -32.30 2.33 9.22
N ALA A 302 -32.65 2.79 10.43
CA ALA A 302 -32.70 4.21 10.77
C ALA A 302 -31.31 4.88 10.66
N PHE A 303 -30.25 4.21 11.11
CA PHE A 303 -28.88 4.68 10.97
C PHE A 303 -28.48 4.85 9.50
N ALA A 304 -28.73 3.85 8.64
CA ALA A 304 -28.41 3.94 7.22
C ALA A 304 -29.19 5.07 6.51
N ALA A 305 -30.47 5.26 6.86
CA ALA A 305 -31.27 6.37 6.34
C ALA A 305 -30.70 7.74 6.78
N GLN A 306 -30.38 7.89 8.07
CA GLN A 306 -29.79 9.13 8.60
C GLN A 306 -28.41 9.42 8.00
N LEU A 307 -27.57 8.40 7.84
CA LEU A 307 -26.25 8.51 7.21
C LEU A 307 -26.40 9.01 5.77
N LYS A 308 -27.35 8.46 5.02
CA LYS A 308 -27.64 8.86 3.64
C LYS A 308 -28.10 10.31 3.56
N ASP A 309 -28.94 10.76 4.48
CA ASP A 309 -29.42 12.15 4.51
C ASP A 309 -28.35 13.14 4.98
N ALA A 310 -27.50 12.76 5.94
CA ALA A 310 -26.32 13.53 6.31
C ALA A 310 -25.34 13.64 5.13
N ALA A 311 -25.01 12.53 4.48
CA ALA A 311 -24.11 12.52 3.33
C ALA A 311 -24.65 13.38 2.17
N LYS A 312 -25.96 13.40 1.89
CA LYS A 312 -26.59 14.35 0.94
C LYS A 312 -26.35 15.80 1.31
N ARG A 313 -26.53 16.18 2.59
CA ARG A 313 -26.27 17.55 3.06
C ARG A 313 -24.80 17.92 2.88
N HIS A 314 -23.89 17.01 3.22
CA HIS A 314 -22.45 17.23 3.05
C HIS A 314 -22.01 17.25 1.56
N LEU A 315 -22.68 16.53 0.67
CA LEU A 315 -22.51 16.64 -0.78
C LEU A 315 -22.97 18.00 -1.30
N ALA A 316 -24.10 18.51 -0.79
CA ALA A 316 -24.57 19.85 -1.10
C ALA A 316 -23.64 20.94 -0.55
N LEU A 317 -23.03 20.71 0.62
CA LEU A 317 -22.00 21.58 1.21
C LEU A 317 -20.71 21.57 0.38
N HIS A 318 -20.25 20.39 -0.05
CA HIS A 318 -19.09 20.25 -0.94
C HIS A 318 -19.33 21.01 -2.25
N ALA A 319 -20.52 20.88 -2.84
CA ALA A 319 -20.90 21.62 -4.04
C ALA A 319 -20.89 23.15 -3.82
N ALA A 320 -21.37 23.63 -2.67
CA ALA A 320 -21.35 25.05 -2.33
C ALA A 320 -19.90 25.58 -2.18
N LEU A 321 -19.03 24.83 -1.52
CA LEU A 321 -17.61 25.14 -1.34
C LEU A 321 -16.83 25.14 -2.66
N ALA A 322 -17.12 24.19 -3.55
CA ALA A 322 -16.46 24.07 -4.86
C ALA A 322 -16.89 25.17 -5.85
N ARG A 323 -18.15 25.63 -5.76
CA ARG A 323 -18.71 26.67 -6.65
C ARG A 323 -18.36 28.09 -6.21
N ARG A 324 -18.05 28.32 -4.94
CA ARG A 324 -17.75 29.65 -4.39
C ARG A 324 -16.25 29.90 -4.32
N ARG A 325 -15.87 31.14 -4.63
CA ARG A 325 -14.50 31.64 -4.56
C ARG A 325 -14.39 32.62 -3.41
N ASP A 326 -13.25 32.60 -2.75
CA ASP A 326 -12.92 33.57 -1.73
C ASP A 326 -12.82 34.98 -2.34
N THR A 327 -13.33 35.98 -1.61
CA THR A 327 -13.34 37.37 -2.09
C THR A 327 -11.98 38.04 -1.98
N ALA A 328 -11.10 37.56 -1.10
CA ALA A 328 -9.78 38.13 -0.89
C ALA A 328 -8.72 37.52 -1.82
N THR A 329 -8.78 36.21 -2.06
CA THR A 329 -7.75 35.46 -2.81
C THR A 329 -8.20 34.98 -4.19
N GLY A 330 -9.50 34.92 -4.46
CA GLY A 330 -10.05 34.37 -5.70
C GLY A 330 -9.91 32.84 -5.84
N ALA A 331 -9.30 32.17 -4.86
CA ALA A 331 -9.20 30.71 -4.77
C ALA A 331 -10.56 30.08 -4.47
N GLN A 332 -10.74 28.81 -4.80
CA GLN A 332 -11.96 28.07 -4.41
C GLN A 332 -11.99 27.89 -2.89
N LEU A 333 -13.15 28.03 -2.25
CA LEU A 333 -13.26 27.86 -0.80
C LEU A 333 -12.83 26.45 -0.35
N LEU A 334 -13.01 25.45 -1.23
CA LEU A 334 -12.55 24.08 -0.99
C LEU A 334 -11.03 23.97 -0.80
N SER A 335 -10.22 24.73 -1.56
CA SER A 335 -8.76 24.69 -1.47
C SER A 335 -8.19 25.44 -0.25
N LEU A 336 -9.05 26.18 0.46
CA LEU A 336 -8.70 26.90 1.69
C LEU A 336 -8.98 26.06 2.95
N LEU A 337 -9.63 24.90 2.81
CA LEU A 337 -9.70 23.94 3.90
C LEU A 337 -8.31 23.34 4.15
N PRO A 338 -7.90 23.18 5.42
CA PRO A 338 -6.58 22.68 5.74
C PRO A 338 -6.37 21.30 5.11
N ALA A 339 -5.38 21.18 4.22
CA ALA A 339 -4.77 19.91 3.93
C ALA A 339 -4.05 19.47 5.20
N THR A 340 -4.59 18.49 5.92
CA THR A 340 -4.00 18.06 7.18
C THR A 340 -2.68 17.33 6.95
N ASP A 341 -1.60 17.90 7.48
CA ASP A 341 -0.31 17.25 7.68
C ASP A 341 -0.47 16.07 8.66
N PRO A 342 0.17 14.91 8.41
CA PRO A 342 0.06 13.70 9.24
C PRO A 342 0.78 13.76 10.61
N SER A 343 1.15 14.93 11.13
CA SER A 343 2.02 15.06 12.32
C SER A 343 1.47 15.89 13.49
N ALA A 344 0.23 16.37 13.45
CA ALA A 344 -0.38 17.07 14.58
C ALA A 344 -1.09 16.08 15.55
N PRO A 345 -0.74 16.06 16.85
CA PRO A 345 -1.40 15.21 17.84
C PRO A 345 -2.69 15.87 18.33
N GLN A 346 -3.84 15.34 17.88
CA GLN A 346 -5.15 15.53 18.52
C GLN A 346 -5.86 14.18 18.67
N PRO A 347 -6.71 14.00 19.70
CA PRO A 347 -7.17 12.69 20.11
C PRO A 347 -8.26 12.14 19.17
N ASP A 348 -8.05 10.88 18.77
CA ASP A 348 -9.07 9.89 18.42
C ASP A 348 -9.84 9.94 17.08
N THR A 349 -9.28 10.49 16.00
CA THR A 349 -9.66 10.08 14.63
C THR A 349 -8.51 10.27 13.62
N PRO A 350 -8.23 9.29 12.73
CA PRO A 350 -7.40 9.52 11.56
C PRO A 350 -8.21 10.30 10.49
N PRO A 351 -7.84 11.53 10.11
CA PRO A 351 -8.50 12.24 9.02
C PRO A 351 -7.99 11.77 7.64
N PRO A 352 -8.85 11.69 6.61
CA PRO A 352 -8.46 11.26 5.27
C PRO A 352 -7.60 12.29 4.53
N ALA A 353 -6.81 11.81 3.57
CA ALA A 353 -5.76 12.55 2.87
C ALA A 353 -6.24 13.82 2.11
N SER A 354 -5.31 14.77 2.04
CA SER A 354 -5.21 16.14 1.46
C SER A 354 -6.28 16.82 0.58
N ASN A 355 -7.39 16.20 0.16
CA ASN A 355 -8.44 16.86 -0.65
C ASN A 355 -9.89 16.42 -0.30
N ALA A 356 -10.08 15.70 0.80
CA ALA A 356 -11.23 14.81 0.97
C ALA A 356 -12.62 15.50 1.15
N GLY A 357 -12.65 16.82 1.32
CA GLY A 357 -13.90 17.58 1.44
C GLY A 357 -14.78 17.19 2.65
N PRO A 358 -15.91 17.88 2.87
CA PRO A 358 -16.77 17.67 4.04
C PRO A 358 -17.42 16.28 4.08
N VAL A 359 -17.60 15.62 2.93
CA VAL A 359 -18.21 14.28 2.84
C VAL A 359 -17.28 13.22 3.42
N ALA A 360 -15.99 13.26 3.11
CA ALA A 360 -15.06 12.28 3.66
C ALA A 360 -14.84 12.49 5.16
N TRP A 361 -14.88 13.73 5.66
CA TRP A 361 -14.82 14.02 7.10
C TRP A 361 -16.01 13.42 7.84
N LEU A 362 -17.23 13.56 7.30
CA LEU A 362 -18.42 12.90 7.83
C LEU A 362 -18.22 11.38 7.87
N LEU A 363 -17.88 10.77 6.73
CA LEU A 363 -17.77 9.32 6.62
C LEU A 363 -16.70 8.76 7.55
N ALA A 364 -15.51 9.37 7.60
CA ALA A 364 -14.45 8.97 8.53
C ALA A 364 -14.87 9.11 10.00
N GLY A 365 -15.55 10.21 10.36
CA GLY A 365 -16.07 10.42 11.71
C GLY A 365 -17.12 9.37 12.10
N THR A 366 -18.04 9.05 11.20
CA THR A 366 -19.06 8.02 11.41
C THR A 366 -18.45 6.62 11.49
N ALA A 367 -17.45 6.32 10.67
CA ALA A 367 -16.72 5.05 10.71
C ALA A 367 -15.97 4.86 12.03
N ALA A 368 -15.28 5.90 12.52
CA ALA A 368 -14.60 5.85 13.80
C ALA A 368 -15.58 5.68 14.98
N ALA A 369 -16.74 6.35 14.94
CA ALA A 369 -17.79 6.16 15.92
C ALA A 369 -18.33 4.72 15.88
N ALA A 370 -18.64 4.20 14.70
CA ALA A 370 -19.08 2.82 14.51
C ALA A 370 -18.04 1.82 15.03
N ALA A 371 -16.76 1.99 14.70
CA ALA A 371 -15.69 1.09 15.12
C ALA A 371 -15.60 0.99 16.65
N ARG A 372 -15.66 2.13 17.37
CA ARG A 372 -15.66 2.15 18.84
C ARG A 372 -16.88 1.42 19.42
N ARG A 373 -18.06 1.66 18.87
CA ARG A 373 -19.31 1.06 19.38
C ARG A 373 -19.38 -0.43 19.11
N VAL A 374 -19.04 -0.86 17.90
CA VAL A 374 -19.01 -2.27 17.50
C VAL A 374 -17.97 -3.04 18.29
N ALA A 375 -16.78 -2.48 18.50
CA ALA A 375 -15.76 -3.09 19.36
C ALA A 375 -16.31 -3.28 20.79
N SER A 376 -16.88 -2.24 21.40
CA SER A 376 -17.43 -2.32 22.76
C SER A 376 -18.59 -3.33 22.91
N ALA A 377 -19.41 -3.48 21.87
CA ALA A 377 -20.51 -4.45 21.87
C ALA A 377 -20.01 -5.89 21.67
N SER A 378 -18.82 -6.07 21.08
CA SER A 378 -18.20 -7.36 20.79
C SER A 378 -17.20 -7.85 21.85
N GLU A 379 -16.78 -7.00 22.79
CA GLU A 379 -15.76 -7.30 23.80
C GLU A 379 -16.07 -8.52 24.70
N PRO A 380 -17.31 -8.85 25.07
CA PRO A 380 -17.61 -10.15 25.66
C PRO A 380 -17.78 -11.20 24.54
N ALA A 381 -16.68 -11.92 24.24
CA ALA A 381 -16.69 -13.04 23.30
C ALA A 381 -17.75 -14.08 23.69
N GLY A 382 -18.66 -14.41 22.78
CA GLY A 382 -19.79 -15.31 23.02
C GLY A 382 -20.99 -14.67 23.74
N SER A 383 -21.06 -13.34 23.82
CA SER A 383 -22.28 -12.67 24.24
C SER A 383 -23.41 -12.83 23.22
N LEU A 384 -24.66 -12.82 23.70
CA LEU A 384 -25.85 -12.84 22.84
C LEU A 384 -25.85 -11.68 21.83
N MET A 385 -25.25 -10.55 22.20
CA MET A 385 -25.08 -9.39 21.31
C MET A 385 -24.08 -9.69 20.19
N ALA A 386 -22.92 -10.26 20.50
CA ALA A 386 -21.94 -10.66 19.49
C ALA A 386 -22.52 -11.69 18.51
N GLU A 387 -23.25 -12.70 19.01
CA GLU A 387 -23.92 -13.70 18.17
C GLU A 387 -25.01 -13.06 17.28
N ALA A 388 -25.81 -12.14 17.83
CA ALA A 388 -26.84 -11.40 17.06
C ALA A 388 -26.21 -10.53 15.96
N LEU A 389 -25.09 -9.86 16.24
CA LEU A 389 -24.37 -9.05 15.25
C LEU A 389 -23.77 -9.91 14.13
N VAL A 390 -23.22 -11.09 14.45
CA VAL A 390 -22.72 -12.04 13.45
C VAL A 390 -23.85 -12.53 12.53
N GLN A 391 -25.03 -12.82 13.07
CA GLN A 391 -26.21 -13.21 12.27
C GLN A 391 -26.73 -12.06 11.39
N LEU A 392 -26.66 -10.82 11.88
CA LEU A 392 -27.11 -9.65 11.14
C LEU A 392 -26.11 -9.18 10.07
N LEU A 393 -24.84 -9.56 10.17
CA LEU A 393 -23.75 -9.04 9.35
C LEU A 393 -24.07 -9.01 7.83
N PRO A 394 -24.54 -10.10 7.18
CA PRO A 394 -24.81 -10.07 5.73
C PRO A 394 -25.89 -9.06 5.34
N ARG A 395 -26.91 -8.89 6.20
CA ARG A 395 -27.99 -7.92 5.97
C ARG A 395 -27.49 -6.50 6.16
N THR A 396 -26.66 -6.26 7.17
CA THR A 396 -26.10 -4.92 7.45
C THR A 396 -25.17 -4.43 6.35
N LEU A 397 -24.30 -5.31 5.84
CA LEU A 397 -23.42 -4.97 4.73
C LEU A 397 -24.21 -4.68 3.46
N LYS A 398 -25.25 -5.46 3.16
CA LYS A 398 -26.15 -5.18 2.03
C LYS A 398 -26.84 -3.82 2.15
N LEU A 399 -27.30 -3.46 3.35
CA LEU A 399 -27.93 -2.16 3.63
C LEU A 399 -26.94 -1.00 3.41
N LEU A 400 -25.70 -1.15 3.87
CA LEU A 400 -24.64 -0.16 3.67
C LEU A 400 -24.25 -0.05 2.20
N GLU A 401 -24.01 -1.17 1.51
CA GLU A 401 -23.72 -1.20 0.07
C GLU A 401 -24.81 -0.48 -0.73
N ALA A 402 -26.09 -0.75 -0.44
CA ALA A 402 -27.21 -0.07 -1.09
C ALA A 402 -27.23 1.44 -0.80
N ALA A 403 -26.95 1.85 0.44
CA ALA A 403 -26.86 3.26 0.81
C ALA A 403 -25.72 3.98 0.05
N PHE A 404 -24.56 3.34 -0.10
CA PHE A 404 -23.43 3.89 -0.84
C PHE A 404 -23.63 3.87 -2.36
N ASP A 405 -24.24 2.83 -2.91
CA ASP A 405 -24.66 2.79 -4.32
C ASP A 405 -25.59 3.96 -4.65
N ASP A 406 -26.56 4.22 -3.77
CA ASP A 406 -27.47 5.36 -3.90
C ASP A 406 -26.77 6.72 -3.74
N LEU A 407 -25.75 6.82 -2.90
CA LEU A 407 -24.94 8.04 -2.76
C LEU A 407 -24.10 8.29 -4.03
N ARG A 408 -23.48 7.24 -4.59
CA ARG A 408 -22.72 7.29 -5.85
C ARG A 408 -23.60 7.58 -7.06
N ALA A 409 -24.89 7.22 -7.01
CA ALA A 409 -25.86 7.56 -8.04
C ALA A 409 -26.28 9.04 -8.05
N GLN A 410 -25.98 9.82 -7.00
CA GLN A 410 -26.40 11.21 -6.93
C GLN A 410 -25.71 12.09 -7.98
N PRO A 411 -26.44 13.06 -8.56
CA PRO A 411 -25.89 13.92 -9.61
C PRO A 411 -24.73 14.78 -9.10
N LEU A 412 -24.77 15.23 -7.84
CA LEU A 412 -23.69 16.00 -7.23
C LEU A 412 -22.43 15.17 -7.04
N ALA A 413 -22.55 13.89 -6.67
CA ALA A 413 -21.39 13.01 -6.50
C ALA A 413 -20.65 12.79 -7.83
N ARG A 414 -21.40 12.57 -8.93
CA ARG A 414 -20.83 12.44 -10.28
C ARG A 414 -20.27 13.75 -10.83
N GLN A 415 -20.97 14.87 -10.59
CA GLN A 415 -20.55 16.19 -11.06
C GLN A 415 -19.19 16.60 -10.48
N PHE A 416 -18.92 16.27 -9.21
CA PHE A 416 -17.69 16.62 -8.50
C PHE A 416 -16.69 15.45 -8.38
N GLN A 417 -16.91 14.35 -9.12
CA GLN A 417 -16.02 13.17 -9.15
C GLN A 417 -15.70 12.60 -7.74
N LEU A 418 -16.71 12.56 -6.87
CA LEU A 418 -16.56 12.13 -5.47
C LEU A 418 -16.65 10.60 -5.28
N GLU A 419 -16.35 9.81 -6.31
CA GLU A 419 -16.42 8.35 -6.22
C GLU A 419 -15.34 7.78 -5.29
N GLU A 420 -14.12 8.32 -5.35
CA GLU A 420 -13.00 7.91 -4.49
C GLU A 420 -13.24 8.16 -2.98
N PRO A 421 -13.66 9.36 -2.52
CA PRO A 421 -13.94 9.57 -1.10
C PRO A 421 -15.16 8.80 -0.60
N LEU A 422 -16.17 8.55 -1.46
CA LEU A 422 -17.30 7.69 -1.10
C LEU A 422 -16.87 6.23 -0.95
N LEU A 423 -15.99 5.73 -1.84
CA LEU A 423 -15.42 4.40 -1.72
C LEU A 423 -14.55 4.26 -0.47
N ALA A 424 -13.70 5.25 -0.18
CA ALA A 424 -12.87 5.25 1.03
C ALA A 424 -13.73 5.24 2.32
N GLY A 425 -14.83 5.99 2.34
CA GLY A 425 -15.77 5.98 3.45
C GLY A 425 -16.55 4.67 3.59
N GLU A 426 -16.89 4.04 2.47
CA GLU A 426 -17.52 2.71 2.46
C GLU A 426 -16.57 1.65 3.05
N VAL A 427 -15.30 1.65 2.63
CA VAL A 427 -14.26 0.77 3.16
C VAL A 427 -14.03 1.03 4.65
N ALA A 428 -13.94 2.29 5.08
CA ALA A 428 -13.76 2.62 6.49
C ALA A 428 -14.92 2.12 7.39
N LEU A 429 -16.18 2.18 6.90
CA LEU A 429 -17.32 1.60 7.62
C LEU A 429 -17.32 0.07 7.62
N GLN A 430 -16.75 -0.57 6.60
CA GLN A 430 -16.54 -2.02 6.60
C GLN A 430 -15.44 -2.43 7.58
N ASP A 431 -14.34 -1.67 7.64
CA ASP A 431 -13.26 -1.89 8.61
C ASP A 431 -13.77 -1.73 10.05
N ALA A 432 -14.73 -0.84 10.28
CA ALA A 432 -15.42 -0.73 11.57
C ALA A 432 -16.19 -2.00 11.98
N LEU A 433 -16.62 -2.82 11.00
CA LEU A 433 -17.31 -4.09 11.22
C LEU A 433 -16.35 -5.29 11.33
N LEU A 434 -15.03 -5.07 11.21
CA LEU A 434 -14.03 -6.13 11.29
C LEU A 434 -14.13 -7.03 12.54
N PRO A 435 -14.40 -6.50 13.75
CA PRO A 435 -14.57 -7.34 14.95
C PRO A 435 -15.71 -8.35 14.86
N VAL A 436 -16.74 -8.08 14.05
CA VAL A 436 -17.89 -8.98 13.81
C VAL A 436 -17.66 -9.85 12.58
N LYS A 437 -16.93 -9.34 11.58
CA LYS A 437 -16.57 -10.07 10.37
C LYS A 437 -15.61 -11.24 10.66
N GLN A 438 -14.62 -11.05 11.53
CA GLN A 438 -13.68 -12.11 11.91
C GLN A 438 -14.35 -13.36 12.49
N PRO A 439 -15.23 -13.28 13.52
CA PRO A 439 -15.90 -14.46 14.06
C PRO A 439 -16.87 -15.08 13.05
N TYR A 440 -17.50 -14.29 12.17
CA TYR A 440 -18.30 -14.85 11.07
C TYR A 440 -17.44 -15.74 10.15
N ILE A 441 -16.29 -15.24 9.69
CA ILE A 441 -15.37 -15.99 8.81
C ILE A 441 -14.77 -17.20 9.54
N LEU A 442 -14.44 -17.08 10.82
CA LEU A 442 -13.94 -18.19 11.62
C LEU A 442 -15.00 -19.28 11.78
N ASN A 443 -16.26 -18.92 12.01
CA ASN A 443 -17.36 -19.87 12.11
C ASN A 443 -17.56 -20.60 10.77
N THR A 444 -17.67 -19.87 9.65
CA THR A 444 -17.83 -20.48 8.32
C THR A 444 -16.64 -21.37 7.96
N SER A 445 -15.42 -20.94 8.28
CA SER A 445 -14.21 -21.74 8.09
C SER A 445 -14.21 -22.99 8.96
N SER A 446 -14.63 -22.90 10.23
CA SER A 446 -14.68 -24.03 11.15
C SER A 446 -15.73 -25.07 10.74
N GLU A 447 -16.91 -24.64 10.29
CA GLU A 447 -17.98 -25.52 9.81
C GLU A 447 -17.58 -26.23 8.52
N LEU A 448 -17.05 -25.48 7.55
CA LEU A 448 -16.58 -26.05 6.28
C LEU A 448 -15.37 -26.96 6.48
N SER A 449 -14.44 -26.61 7.38
CA SER A 449 -13.33 -27.47 7.75
C SER A 449 -13.81 -28.73 8.45
N GLY A 450 -14.79 -28.63 9.36
CA GLY A 450 -15.39 -29.79 10.02
C GLY A 450 -16.01 -30.75 9.00
N ALA A 451 -16.81 -30.22 8.06
CA ALA A 451 -17.39 -30.99 6.97
C ALA A 451 -16.32 -31.60 6.04
N LEU A 452 -15.23 -30.87 5.79
CA LEU A 452 -14.08 -31.38 5.04
C LEU A 452 -13.41 -32.57 5.73
N HIS A 453 -13.20 -32.51 7.05
CA HIS A 453 -12.62 -33.63 7.80
C HIS A 453 -13.54 -34.85 7.83
N ALA A 454 -14.86 -34.65 7.87
CA ALA A 454 -15.83 -35.73 7.75
C ALA A 454 -15.83 -36.36 6.35
N ALA A 455 -15.78 -35.54 5.29
CA ALA A 455 -15.79 -36.01 3.90
C ALA A 455 -14.45 -36.62 3.44
N PHE A 456 -13.32 -36.06 3.90
CA PHE A 456 -11.97 -36.49 3.54
C PHE A 456 -11.12 -36.75 4.81
N PRO A 457 -11.40 -37.84 5.53
CA PRO A 457 -10.61 -38.27 6.68
C PRO A 457 -9.20 -38.73 6.29
N PRO A 458 -8.16 -38.48 7.11
CA PRO A 458 -6.81 -38.90 6.82
C PRO A 458 -6.68 -40.43 6.84
N GLY A 459 -6.19 -41.01 5.74
CA GLY A 459 -5.92 -42.45 5.62
C GLY A 459 -7.14 -43.34 5.38
N GLN A 460 -8.34 -42.78 5.24
CA GLN A 460 -9.57 -43.49 4.89
C GLN A 460 -10.14 -43.00 3.55
N LEU A 461 -10.95 -43.84 2.91
CA LEU A 461 -11.59 -43.49 1.65
C LEU A 461 -12.73 -42.50 1.88
N PRO A 462 -12.85 -41.45 1.04
CA PRO A 462 -13.93 -40.48 1.13
C PRO A 462 -15.28 -41.10 0.82
N SER A 463 -16.30 -40.75 1.61
CA SER A 463 -17.68 -41.22 1.47
C SER A 463 -18.48 -40.27 0.55
N PRO A 464 -19.24 -40.78 -0.44
CA PRO A 464 -19.97 -39.93 -1.38
C PRO A 464 -21.11 -39.16 -0.71
N ALA A 465 -21.68 -39.68 0.38
CA ALA A 465 -22.72 -38.98 1.14
C ALA A 465 -22.15 -37.73 1.83
N ASP A 466 -20.98 -37.87 2.46
CA ASP A 466 -20.33 -36.77 3.16
C ASP A 466 -19.84 -35.69 2.19
N VAL A 467 -19.37 -36.08 1.00
CA VAL A 467 -19.05 -35.12 -0.09
C VAL A 467 -20.29 -34.33 -0.53
N GLN A 468 -21.47 -34.96 -0.60
CA GLN A 468 -22.71 -34.23 -0.88
C GLN A 468 -23.07 -33.26 0.24
N THR A 469 -22.91 -33.65 1.51
CA THR A 469 -23.14 -32.73 2.64
C THR A 469 -22.20 -31.53 2.61
N LEU A 470 -20.91 -31.73 2.29
CA LEU A 470 -19.94 -30.66 2.10
C LEU A 470 -20.38 -29.71 0.98
N SER A 471 -20.81 -30.25 -0.17
CA SER A 471 -21.27 -29.41 -1.29
C SER A 471 -22.54 -28.59 -0.95
N GLY A 472 -23.47 -29.18 -0.18
CA GLY A 472 -24.66 -28.49 0.29
C GLY A 472 -24.35 -27.40 1.31
N LEU A 473 -23.40 -27.66 2.22
CA LEU A 473 -22.94 -26.67 3.18
C LEU A 473 -22.25 -25.49 2.48
N VAL A 474 -21.35 -25.75 1.52
CA VAL A 474 -20.71 -24.71 0.70
C VAL A 474 -21.76 -23.84 0.00
N HIS A 475 -22.78 -24.45 -0.60
CA HIS A 475 -23.88 -23.72 -1.22
C HIS A 475 -24.61 -22.80 -0.23
N SER A 476 -24.98 -23.32 0.95
CA SER A 476 -25.69 -22.53 1.97
C SER A 476 -24.87 -21.33 2.46
N GLN A 477 -23.56 -21.50 2.64
CA GLN A 477 -22.66 -20.43 3.08
C GLN A 477 -22.45 -19.38 1.99
N LEU A 478 -22.26 -19.79 0.74
CA LEU A 478 -22.16 -18.86 -0.39
C LEU A 478 -23.48 -18.12 -0.66
N GLN A 479 -24.62 -18.78 -0.49
CA GLN A 479 -25.93 -18.15 -0.61
C GLN A 479 -26.13 -17.09 0.47
N ALA A 480 -25.77 -17.37 1.72
CA ALA A 480 -25.82 -16.40 2.80
C ALA A 480 -24.91 -15.19 2.54
N ALA A 481 -23.68 -15.44 2.05
CA ALA A 481 -22.72 -14.39 1.71
C ALA A 481 -23.11 -13.58 0.46
N SER A 482 -23.90 -14.15 -0.47
CA SER A 482 -24.30 -13.52 -1.74
C SER A 482 -25.09 -12.21 -1.58
N ALA A 483 -25.56 -11.92 -0.37
CA ALA A 483 -26.23 -10.66 -0.02
C ALA A 483 -25.30 -9.45 -0.11
N SER A 484 -23.99 -9.62 0.05
CA SER A 484 -23.00 -8.54 0.04
C SER A 484 -21.80 -8.90 -0.83
N ARG A 485 -21.26 -7.94 -1.57
CA ARG A 485 -20.09 -8.17 -2.45
C ARG A 485 -18.85 -8.54 -1.65
N TRP A 486 -18.67 -7.93 -0.49
CA TRP A 486 -17.47 -8.11 0.33
C TRP A 486 -17.42 -9.48 0.99
N LEU A 487 -18.49 -9.90 1.67
CA LEU A 487 -18.53 -11.24 2.27
C LEU A 487 -18.44 -12.35 1.22
N LEU A 488 -18.94 -12.11 0.01
CA LEU A 488 -18.85 -13.10 -1.05
C LEU A 488 -17.38 -13.37 -1.43
N VAL A 489 -16.52 -12.35 -1.45
CA VAL A 489 -15.08 -12.51 -1.69
C VAL A 489 -14.40 -13.25 -0.54
N ASP A 490 -14.73 -12.92 0.70
CA ASP A 490 -14.13 -13.61 1.86
C ASP A 490 -14.62 -15.06 1.95
N ALA A 491 -15.91 -15.30 1.74
CA ALA A 491 -16.50 -16.64 1.75
C ALA A 491 -15.97 -17.50 0.60
N SER A 492 -15.80 -16.94 -0.61
CA SER A 492 -15.20 -17.68 -1.73
C SER A 492 -13.73 -18.00 -1.45
N ALA A 493 -12.97 -17.13 -0.78
CA ALA A 493 -11.60 -17.42 -0.35
C ALA A 493 -11.53 -18.57 0.67
N VAL A 494 -12.49 -18.63 1.62
CA VAL A 494 -12.60 -19.77 2.54
C VAL A 494 -12.93 -21.06 1.78
N VAL A 495 -13.88 -21.01 0.84
CA VAL A 495 -14.24 -22.17 0.00
C VAL A 495 -13.04 -22.62 -0.83
N ASP A 496 -12.27 -21.70 -1.41
CA ASP A 496 -11.05 -22.01 -2.15
C ASP A 496 -10.02 -22.72 -1.26
N GLY A 497 -9.80 -22.22 -0.04
CA GLY A 497 -8.94 -22.87 0.95
C GLY A 497 -9.38 -24.29 1.31
N VAL A 498 -10.68 -24.51 1.49
CA VAL A 498 -11.26 -25.83 1.82
C VAL A 498 -11.12 -26.80 0.65
N VAL A 499 -11.39 -26.36 -0.58
CA VAL A 499 -11.22 -27.18 -1.80
C VAL A 499 -9.75 -27.53 -2.03
N ARG A 500 -8.83 -26.57 -1.87
CA ARG A 500 -7.38 -26.82 -1.96
C ARG A 500 -6.92 -27.82 -0.89
N ALA A 501 -7.42 -27.70 0.34
CA ALA A 501 -7.11 -28.65 1.39
C ALA A 501 -7.63 -30.07 1.08
N ALA A 502 -8.83 -30.19 0.46
CA ALA A 502 -9.36 -31.48 -0.01
C ALA A 502 -8.46 -32.12 -1.07
N VAL A 503 -8.05 -31.32 -2.05
CA VAL A 503 -7.14 -31.74 -3.14
C VAL A 503 -5.79 -32.18 -2.58
N GLU A 504 -5.17 -31.38 -1.70
CA GLU A 504 -3.85 -31.72 -1.14
C GLU A 504 -3.90 -33.01 -0.31
N ARG A 505 -4.99 -33.25 0.43
CA ARG A 505 -5.18 -34.54 1.13
C ARG A 505 -5.24 -35.72 0.15
N CYS A 506 -5.97 -35.58 -0.96
CA CYS A 506 -6.06 -36.62 -1.98
C CYS A 506 -4.72 -36.84 -2.70
N ALA A 507 -4.02 -35.75 -3.02
CA ALA A 507 -2.69 -35.81 -3.64
C ALA A 507 -1.66 -36.45 -2.70
N ALA A 508 -1.67 -36.12 -1.41
CA ALA A 508 -0.82 -36.75 -0.41
C ALA A 508 -1.11 -38.26 -0.27
N ALA A 509 -2.38 -38.65 -0.28
CA ALA A 509 -2.77 -40.06 -0.28
C ALA A 509 -2.29 -40.79 -1.56
N GLN A 510 -2.42 -40.17 -2.74
CA GLN A 510 -1.90 -40.72 -3.99
C GLN A 510 -0.37 -40.91 -3.95
N ARG A 511 0.38 -39.93 -3.42
CA ARG A 511 1.84 -40.02 -3.27
C ARG A 511 2.25 -41.15 -2.32
N ALA A 512 1.47 -41.40 -1.28
CA ALA A 512 1.74 -42.45 -0.29
C ALA A 512 1.61 -43.88 -0.86
N GLU A 513 0.75 -44.10 -1.87
CA GLU A 513 0.59 -45.41 -2.52
C GLU A 513 1.80 -45.82 -3.38
N GLY A 514 2.66 -44.86 -3.78
CA GLY A 514 3.90 -45.09 -4.51
C GLY A 514 3.72 -45.26 -6.04
N ALA A 515 4.58 -44.59 -6.82
CA ALA A 515 4.47 -44.53 -8.28
C ALA A 515 4.63 -45.90 -8.98
N ALA A 516 5.38 -46.83 -8.39
CA ALA A 516 5.60 -48.16 -8.97
C ALA A 516 4.32 -49.01 -8.97
N ALA A 517 3.56 -48.99 -7.86
CA ALA A 517 2.33 -49.77 -7.73
C ALA A 517 1.20 -49.24 -8.65
N LEU A 518 1.23 -47.96 -9.00
CA LEU A 518 0.29 -47.35 -9.93
C LEU A 518 0.62 -47.68 -11.40
N ARG A 519 1.88 -47.94 -11.72
CA ARG A 519 2.34 -48.25 -13.09
C ARG A 519 2.16 -49.71 -13.50
N ASP A 520 1.89 -50.61 -12.57
CA ASP A 520 1.65 -52.03 -12.84
C ASP A 520 0.20 -52.26 -13.35
N VAL A 521 0.00 -52.12 -14.66
CA VAL A 521 -1.33 -52.14 -15.32
C VAL A 521 -1.57 -53.39 -16.17
N ASP A 522 -0.81 -54.46 -15.94
CA ASP A 522 -0.97 -55.72 -16.70
C ASP A 522 -1.95 -56.70 -16.04
N GLY A 523 -2.34 -56.46 -14.78
CA GLY A 523 -3.27 -57.27 -13.99
C GLY A 523 -4.57 -56.56 -13.63
N PRO A 524 -5.49 -57.22 -12.90
CA PRO A 524 -6.70 -56.58 -12.37
C PRO A 524 -6.33 -55.41 -11.44
N CYS A 525 -7.22 -54.41 -11.33
CA CYS A 525 -6.99 -53.22 -10.51
C CYS A 525 -6.47 -53.57 -9.11
N SER A 526 -5.25 -53.14 -8.81
CA SER A 526 -4.64 -53.34 -7.51
C SER A 526 -5.33 -52.48 -6.44
N GLY A 527 -5.12 -52.83 -5.16
CA GLY A 527 -5.56 -52.01 -4.02
C GLY A 527 -5.19 -50.52 -4.14
N PRO A 528 -3.92 -50.14 -4.43
CA PRO A 528 -3.53 -48.74 -4.61
C PRO A 528 -4.23 -48.07 -5.80
N GLN A 529 -4.38 -48.76 -6.93
CA GLN A 529 -5.08 -48.22 -8.11
C GLN A 529 -6.57 -47.94 -7.80
N SER A 530 -7.24 -48.89 -7.16
CA SER A 530 -8.64 -48.74 -6.75
C SER A 530 -8.84 -47.57 -5.78
N ARG A 531 -7.87 -47.32 -4.89
CA ARG A 531 -7.90 -46.17 -3.98
C ARG A 531 -7.74 -44.84 -4.72
N VAL A 532 -6.79 -44.74 -5.66
CA VAL A 532 -6.61 -43.52 -6.47
C VAL A 532 -7.86 -43.22 -7.31
N ILE A 533 -8.48 -44.25 -7.90
CA ILE A 533 -9.75 -44.10 -8.64
C ILE A 533 -10.86 -43.59 -7.70
N ALA A 534 -10.95 -44.12 -6.48
CA ALA A 534 -11.95 -43.67 -5.50
C ALA A 534 -11.70 -42.21 -5.04
N LEU A 535 -10.45 -41.81 -4.84
CA LEU A 535 -10.08 -40.41 -4.53
C LEU A 535 -10.47 -39.46 -5.68
N PHE A 536 -10.17 -39.84 -6.93
CA PHE A 536 -10.60 -39.10 -8.11
C PHE A 536 -12.13 -38.94 -8.16
N ASN A 537 -12.86 -40.04 -7.95
CA ASN A 537 -14.32 -40.03 -7.98
C ASN A 537 -14.93 -39.13 -6.91
N ALA A 538 -14.33 -39.07 -5.72
CA ALA A 538 -14.78 -38.16 -4.66
C ALA A 538 -14.54 -36.69 -5.02
N LEU A 539 -13.40 -36.35 -5.62
CA LEU A 539 -13.14 -34.99 -6.10
C LEU A 539 -14.06 -34.60 -7.27
N GLN A 540 -14.36 -35.53 -8.18
CA GLN A 540 -15.34 -35.30 -9.24
C GLN A 540 -16.76 -35.10 -8.66
N ALA A 541 -17.17 -35.91 -7.68
CA ALA A 541 -18.45 -35.74 -7.00
C ALA A 541 -18.55 -34.37 -6.31
N LEU A 542 -17.46 -33.91 -5.68
CA LEU A 542 -17.37 -32.56 -5.12
C LEU A 542 -17.51 -31.50 -6.22
N HIS A 543 -16.77 -31.63 -7.32
CA HIS A 543 -16.84 -30.72 -8.45
C HIS A 543 -18.27 -30.62 -9.02
N PHE A 544 -18.95 -31.75 -9.27
CA PHE A 544 -20.32 -31.74 -9.77
C PHE A 544 -21.32 -31.17 -8.76
N GLY A 545 -21.15 -31.49 -7.47
CA GLY A 545 -21.95 -30.92 -6.39
C GLY A 545 -21.84 -29.40 -6.36
N LEU A 546 -20.60 -28.89 -6.39
CA LEU A 546 -20.31 -27.47 -6.41
C LEU A 546 -20.82 -26.81 -7.70
N ALA A 547 -20.49 -27.33 -8.88
CA ALA A 547 -20.94 -26.78 -10.16
C ALA A 547 -22.48 -26.67 -10.26
N ARG A 548 -23.20 -27.73 -9.85
CA ARG A 548 -24.67 -27.73 -9.82
C ARG A 548 -25.23 -26.76 -8.78
N SER A 549 -24.56 -26.63 -7.64
CA SER A 549 -24.97 -25.67 -6.62
C SER A 549 -24.68 -24.22 -7.02
N THR A 550 -23.62 -23.97 -7.80
CA THR A 550 -23.26 -22.63 -8.26
C THR A 550 -24.24 -22.08 -9.30
N THR A 551 -24.86 -22.92 -10.13
CA THR A 551 -25.87 -22.46 -11.09
C THR A 551 -27.12 -21.86 -10.44
N GLN A 552 -27.34 -22.17 -9.15
CA GLN A 552 -28.45 -21.61 -8.36
C GLN A 552 -28.08 -20.31 -7.62
N LEU A 553 -26.81 -19.89 -7.66
CA LEU A 553 -26.33 -18.65 -7.04
C LEU A 553 -26.39 -17.46 -8.01
N SER A 554 -26.19 -16.25 -7.49
CA SER A 554 -26.10 -15.02 -8.30
C SER A 554 -24.88 -15.03 -9.23
N ALA A 555 -24.92 -14.26 -10.33
CA ALA A 555 -23.82 -14.20 -11.30
C ALA A 555 -22.47 -13.78 -10.68
N SER A 556 -22.50 -12.88 -9.68
CA SER A 556 -21.32 -12.47 -8.92
C SER A 556 -20.69 -13.64 -8.15
N ALA A 557 -21.53 -14.46 -7.50
CA ALA A 557 -21.09 -15.64 -6.74
C ALA A 557 -20.57 -16.76 -7.66
N GLN A 558 -21.18 -16.92 -8.84
CA GLN A 558 -20.69 -17.83 -9.87
C GLN A 558 -19.27 -17.45 -10.33
N GLY A 559 -19.04 -16.17 -10.62
CA GLY A 559 -17.72 -15.67 -11.02
C GLY A 559 -16.65 -15.88 -9.94
N ALA A 560 -17.00 -15.71 -8.66
CA ALA A 560 -16.08 -15.87 -7.55
C ALA A 560 -15.60 -17.32 -7.35
N VAL A 561 -16.44 -18.32 -7.67
CA VAL A 561 -16.15 -19.76 -7.44
C VAL A 561 -15.63 -20.46 -8.70
N GLN A 562 -15.78 -19.85 -9.88
CA GLN A 562 -15.36 -20.43 -11.16
C GLN A 562 -13.87 -20.81 -11.19
N GLY A 563 -13.00 -19.97 -10.62
CA GLY A 563 -11.57 -20.26 -10.50
C GLY A 563 -11.28 -21.51 -9.68
N THR A 564 -11.96 -21.67 -8.54
CA THR A 564 -11.85 -22.83 -7.66
C THR A 564 -12.37 -24.11 -8.32
N LEU A 565 -13.47 -24.04 -9.08
CA LEU A 565 -13.98 -25.18 -9.85
C LEU A 565 -13.00 -25.65 -10.91
N HIS A 566 -12.40 -24.71 -11.65
CA HIS A 566 -11.39 -25.04 -12.65
C HIS A 566 -10.15 -25.69 -12.02
N TYR A 567 -9.65 -25.12 -10.91
CA TYR A 567 -8.55 -25.71 -10.14
C TYR A 567 -8.85 -27.15 -9.71
N LEU A 568 -10.04 -27.38 -9.12
CA LEU A 568 -10.46 -28.72 -8.69
C LEU A 568 -10.51 -29.72 -9.85
N GLN A 569 -10.94 -29.31 -11.05
CA GLN A 569 -10.93 -30.18 -12.24
C GLN A 569 -9.52 -30.56 -12.67
N CYS A 570 -8.61 -29.58 -12.77
CA CYS A 570 -7.23 -29.80 -13.19
C CYS A 570 -6.49 -30.73 -12.23
N GLU A 571 -6.62 -30.49 -10.92
CA GLU A 571 -5.94 -31.29 -9.91
C GLU A 571 -6.54 -32.69 -9.75
N ALA A 572 -7.86 -32.84 -9.95
CA ALA A 572 -8.45 -34.18 -10.05
C ALA A 572 -7.84 -34.98 -11.22
N ALA A 573 -7.64 -34.35 -12.38
CA ALA A 573 -6.95 -35.01 -13.49
C ALA A 573 -5.51 -35.40 -13.13
N ALA A 574 -4.77 -34.52 -12.42
CA ALA A 574 -3.40 -34.78 -12.00
C ALA A 574 -3.27 -35.98 -11.05
N ILE A 575 -4.23 -36.19 -10.15
CA ILE A 575 -4.26 -37.35 -9.25
C ILE A 575 -4.39 -38.66 -10.03
N LEU A 576 -5.15 -38.67 -11.13
CA LEU A 576 -5.35 -39.85 -11.98
C LEU A 576 -4.26 -40.02 -13.05
N ALA A 577 -3.51 -38.96 -13.37
CA ALA A 577 -2.54 -38.93 -14.46
C ALA A 577 -1.53 -40.09 -14.45
N PRO A 578 -0.88 -40.48 -13.32
CA PRO A 578 0.09 -41.57 -13.33
C PRO A 578 -0.48 -42.92 -13.79
N LEU A 579 -1.77 -43.17 -13.51
CA LEU A 579 -2.46 -44.39 -13.93
C LEU A 579 -2.88 -44.32 -15.40
N VAL A 580 -3.37 -43.16 -15.84
CA VAL A 580 -3.73 -42.88 -17.24
C VAL A 580 -2.50 -42.99 -18.14
N ASP A 581 -1.37 -42.42 -17.72
CA ASP A 581 -0.10 -42.46 -18.46
C ASP A 581 0.46 -43.89 -18.55
N ALA A 582 0.30 -44.69 -17.50
CA ALA A 582 0.69 -46.10 -17.51
C ALA A 582 -0.14 -46.91 -18.52
N HIS A 583 -1.46 -46.75 -18.51
CA HIS A 583 -2.34 -47.37 -19.50
C HIS A 583 -2.08 -46.85 -20.92
N ALA A 584 -1.78 -45.56 -21.09
CA ALA A 584 -1.40 -44.98 -22.38
C ALA A 584 -0.12 -45.64 -22.89
N ALA A 585 0.95 -45.67 -22.10
CA ALA A 585 2.22 -46.29 -22.47
C ALA A 585 2.07 -47.78 -22.81
N ALA A 586 1.22 -48.50 -22.09
CA ALA A 586 0.91 -49.90 -22.39
C ALA A 586 0.18 -50.05 -23.74
N LEU A 587 -0.77 -49.17 -24.06
CA LEU A 587 -1.40 -49.13 -25.40
C LEU A 587 -0.37 -48.80 -26.49
N GLU A 588 0.52 -47.82 -26.27
CA GLU A 588 1.58 -47.49 -27.25
C GLU A 588 2.51 -48.68 -27.50
N ALA A 589 2.85 -49.43 -26.45
CA ALA A 589 3.69 -50.64 -26.55
C ALA A 589 3.00 -51.73 -27.38
N GLU A 590 1.70 -51.96 -27.20
CA GLU A 590 0.94 -52.88 -28.05
C GLU A 590 0.93 -52.39 -29.50
N VAL A 591 0.69 -51.10 -29.77
CA VAL A 591 0.72 -50.55 -31.14
C VAL A 591 2.09 -50.73 -31.80
N ALA A 592 3.18 -50.62 -31.05
CA ALA A 592 4.52 -50.82 -31.58
C ALA A 592 4.78 -52.26 -32.07
N THR A 593 4.04 -53.27 -31.57
CA THR A 593 4.19 -54.68 -32.00
C THR A 593 3.86 -54.91 -33.47
N ILE A 594 3.14 -53.99 -34.13
CA ILE A 594 2.87 -54.05 -35.57
C ILE A 594 4.14 -54.16 -36.43
N HIS A 595 5.28 -53.63 -35.94
CA HIS A 595 6.57 -53.68 -36.64
C HIS A 595 7.37 -54.96 -36.37
N THR A 596 6.95 -55.77 -35.39
CA THR A 596 7.56 -57.06 -35.06
C THR A 596 6.91 -58.22 -35.83
N HIS A 597 5.66 -58.05 -36.23
CA HIS A 597 4.97 -58.96 -37.14
C HIS A 597 5.43 -58.71 -38.57
N VAL A 598 5.74 -59.78 -39.32
CA VAL A 598 6.02 -59.68 -40.76
C VAL A 598 4.68 -59.74 -41.49
N PRO A 599 4.16 -58.62 -42.02
CA PRO A 599 2.87 -58.59 -42.70
C PRO A 599 2.92 -59.46 -43.96
N GLY A 600 1.86 -60.22 -44.22
CA GLY A 600 1.77 -61.14 -45.37
C GLY A 600 2.48 -62.49 -45.19
N SER A 601 3.02 -62.79 -44.00
CA SER A 601 3.62 -64.10 -43.70
C SER A 601 2.59 -65.22 -43.48
N SER A 602 1.32 -64.90 -43.19
CA SER A 602 0.25 -65.89 -43.08
C SER A 602 -0.31 -66.23 -44.47
N ALA A 603 0.28 -67.22 -45.14
CA ALA A 603 -0.38 -67.85 -46.28
C ALA A 603 -1.64 -68.59 -45.77
N PRO A 604 -2.84 -68.34 -46.32
CA PRO A 604 -4.03 -69.03 -45.86
C PRO A 604 -4.10 -70.42 -46.53
N PRO A 605 -4.28 -71.52 -45.78
CA PRO A 605 -4.76 -72.78 -46.36
C PRO A 605 -6.24 -72.70 -46.79
N ASP A 606 -7.04 -71.77 -46.22
CA ASP A 606 -8.52 -71.73 -46.35
C ASP A 606 -9.12 -70.40 -46.84
N GLY A 607 -8.31 -69.49 -47.42
CA GLY A 607 -8.80 -68.21 -47.97
C GLY A 607 -9.22 -67.13 -46.94
N VAL A 608 -9.12 -67.39 -45.63
CA VAL A 608 -9.43 -66.41 -44.57
C VAL A 608 -8.14 -65.82 -43.99
N THR A 609 -7.91 -64.51 -44.17
CA THR A 609 -6.85 -63.77 -43.49
C THR A 609 -7.12 -63.74 -41.99
N LYS A 610 -6.20 -64.27 -41.16
CA LYS A 610 -6.30 -64.23 -39.70
C LYS A 610 -6.06 -62.80 -39.19
N THR A 611 -6.58 -62.49 -38.00
CA THR A 611 -6.32 -61.21 -37.31
C THR A 611 -4.85 -61.15 -36.92
N SER A 612 -4.22 -59.99 -37.05
CA SER A 612 -2.83 -59.87 -36.62
C SER A 612 -2.74 -59.95 -35.09
N PRO A 613 -1.66 -60.53 -34.52
CA PRO A 613 -1.50 -60.66 -33.07
C PRO A 613 -1.48 -59.28 -32.36
N PHE A 614 -1.08 -58.24 -33.08
CA PHE A 614 -1.15 -56.85 -32.66
C PHE A 614 -2.60 -56.41 -32.37
N VAL A 615 -3.54 -56.67 -33.29
CA VAL A 615 -4.94 -56.25 -33.13
C VAL A 615 -5.62 -57.02 -32.01
N ASP A 616 -5.34 -58.31 -31.88
CA ASP A 616 -5.84 -59.12 -30.77
C ASP A 616 -5.33 -58.60 -29.41
N GLY A 617 -4.04 -58.23 -29.33
CA GLY A 617 -3.41 -57.61 -28.15
C GLY A 617 -4.00 -56.24 -27.82
N LEU A 618 -4.11 -55.36 -28.81
CA LEU A 618 -4.68 -54.02 -28.66
C LEU A 618 -6.15 -54.07 -28.25
N THR A 619 -6.96 -54.94 -28.87
CA THR A 619 -8.39 -55.09 -28.54
C THR A 619 -8.57 -55.56 -27.10
N ARG A 620 -7.78 -56.56 -26.67
CA ARG A 620 -7.79 -57.05 -25.29
C ARG A 620 -7.38 -55.95 -24.31
N ARG A 621 -6.35 -55.16 -24.63
CA ARG A 621 -5.89 -54.07 -23.77
C ARG A 621 -6.87 -52.90 -23.71
N LEU A 622 -7.52 -52.55 -24.82
CA LEU A 622 -8.59 -51.55 -24.84
C LEU A 622 -9.80 -51.99 -23.99
N GLN A 623 -10.19 -53.25 -24.08
CA GLN A 623 -11.22 -53.83 -23.21
C GLN A 623 -10.80 -53.81 -21.73
N HIS A 624 -9.54 -54.12 -21.45
CA HIS A 624 -8.98 -54.06 -20.09
C HIS A 624 -8.99 -52.64 -19.51
N VAL A 625 -8.51 -51.64 -20.27
CA VAL A 625 -8.58 -50.22 -19.87
C VAL A 625 -10.02 -49.80 -19.62
N ARG A 626 -10.96 -50.29 -20.43
CA ARG A 626 -12.39 -50.02 -20.23
C ARG A 626 -12.90 -50.57 -18.90
N THR A 627 -12.68 -51.86 -18.60
CA THR A 627 -13.24 -52.50 -17.40
C THR A 627 -12.54 -52.07 -16.12
N GLU A 628 -11.22 -51.87 -16.17
CA GLU A 628 -10.42 -51.57 -14.99
C GLU A 628 -10.35 -50.07 -14.69
N LEU A 629 -10.36 -49.19 -15.70
CA LEU A 629 -10.30 -47.75 -15.50
C LEU A 629 -11.63 -47.08 -15.80
N LEU A 630 -12.07 -47.08 -17.06
CA LEU A 630 -13.14 -46.18 -17.53
C LEU A 630 -14.51 -46.45 -16.90
N ASP A 631 -14.87 -47.72 -16.70
CA ASP A 631 -16.14 -48.11 -16.08
C ASP A 631 -16.17 -47.81 -14.57
N ARG A 632 -15.00 -47.64 -13.94
CA ARG A 632 -14.86 -47.30 -12.51
C ARG A 632 -14.84 -45.79 -12.24
N LEU A 633 -14.74 -44.94 -13.27
CA LEU A 633 -14.80 -43.48 -13.12
C LEU A 633 -16.26 -43.02 -12.94
N SER A 634 -16.49 -42.07 -12.03
CA SER A 634 -17.82 -41.49 -11.73
C SER A 634 -17.87 -40.00 -12.07
N PRO A 635 -18.88 -39.53 -12.84
CA PRO A 635 -19.91 -40.32 -13.52
C PRO A 635 -19.31 -41.16 -14.65
N SER A 636 -19.90 -42.35 -14.87
CA SER A 636 -19.43 -43.27 -15.91
C SER A 636 -19.36 -42.54 -17.25
N VAL A 637 -18.25 -42.72 -17.96
CA VAL A 637 -17.95 -42.08 -19.26
C VAL A 637 -19.08 -42.29 -20.30
N ARG A 638 -19.92 -43.31 -20.09
CA ARG A 638 -21.06 -43.65 -20.94
C ARG A 638 -22.36 -42.92 -20.58
N SER A 639 -22.47 -42.36 -19.37
CA SER A 639 -23.68 -41.68 -18.87
C SER A 639 -23.60 -40.15 -18.95
N SER A 640 -22.47 -39.59 -19.41
CA SER A 640 -22.28 -38.15 -19.62
C SER A 640 -23.03 -37.67 -20.88
N HIS A 641 -24.37 -37.62 -20.79
CA HIS A 641 -25.25 -36.86 -21.69
C HIS A 641 -25.63 -35.49 -21.08
N GLY A 642 -24.99 -35.10 -19.97
CA GLY A 642 -25.19 -33.80 -19.32
C GLY A 642 -24.36 -32.67 -19.94
N ALA A 643 -24.76 -31.42 -19.68
CA ALA A 643 -24.17 -30.19 -20.22
C ALA A 643 -22.72 -29.88 -19.77
N LEU A 644 -22.17 -30.62 -18.80
CA LEU A 644 -20.79 -30.46 -18.31
C LEU A 644 -19.99 -31.73 -18.63
N PRO A 645 -18.93 -31.65 -19.48
CA PRO A 645 -18.07 -32.80 -19.74
C PRO A 645 -17.34 -33.20 -18.46
N SER A 646 -17.38 -34.48 -18.09
CA SER A 646 -16.60 -34.97 -16.95
C SER A 646 -15.12 -35.05 -17.32
N VAL A 647 -14.24 -34.84 -16.33
CA VAL A 647 -12.78 -35.00 -16.54
C VAL A 647 -12.46 -36.42 -16.99
N GLY A 648 -13.16 -37.42 -16.46
CA GLY A 648 -13.02 -38.82 -16.89
C GLY A 648 -13.36 -39.02 -18.37
N ALA A 649 -14.40 -38.36 -18.89
CA ALA A 649 -14.74 -38.42 -20.31
C ALA A 649 -13.71 -37.70 -21.20
N LEU A 650 -13.14 -36.58 -20.72
CA LEU A 650 -12.05 -35.89 -21.42
C LEU A 650 -10.78 -36.75 -21.49
N LEU A 651 -10.39 -37.39 -20.39
CA LEU A 651 -9.24 -38.29 -20.35
C LEU A 651 -9.46 -39.52 -21.23
N ALA A 652 -10.66 -40.13 -21.18
CA ALA A 652 -11.01 -41.24 -22.06
C ALA A 652 -10.94 -40.84 -23.54
N ARG A 653 -11.45 -39.65 -23.88
CA ARG A 653 -11.35 -39.08 -25.23
C ARG A 653 -9.89 -38.89 -25.66
N GLN A 654 -9.05 -38.34 -24.79
CA GLN A 654 -7.63 -38.12 -25.06
C GLN A 654 -6.89 -39.44 -25.29
N LEU A 655 -7.09 -40.43 -24.41
CA LEU A 655 -6.51 -41.77 -24.54
C LEU A 655 -6.90 -42.45 -25.85
N LEU A 656 -8.20 -42.48 -26.17
CA LEU A 656 -8.70 -43.10 -27.39
C LEU A 656 -8.22 -42.35 -28.64
N SER A 657 -8.29 -41.01 -28.64
CA SER A 657 -7.79 -40.19 -29.74
C SER A 657 -6.31 -40.42 -29.99
N ARG A 658 -5.49 -40.46 -28.94
CA ARG A 658 -4.05 -40.73 -29.04
C ARG A 658 -3.78 -42.13 -29.59
N THR A 659 -4.49 -43.14 -29.07
CA THR A 659 -4.35 -44.53 -29.53
C THR A 659 -4.67 -44.66 -31.02
N ILE A 660 -5.77 -44.04 -31.49
CA ILE A 660 -6.15 -44.06 -32.90
C ILE A 660 -5.09 -43.39 -33.77
N LEU A 661 -4.57 -42.22 -33.36
CA LEU A 661 -3.51 -41.53 -34.09
C LEU A 661 -2.23 -42.37 -34.19
N LEU A 662 -1.87 -43.06 -33.11
CA LEU A 662 -0.74 -43.98 -33.11
C LEU A 662 -0.98 -45.16 -34.05
N VAL A 663 -2.16 -45.77 -34.03
CA VAL A 663 -2.49 -46.86 -34.97
C VAL A 663 -2.38 -46.38 -36.41
N CYS A 664 -3.00 -45.25 -36.75
CA CYS A 664 -2.92 -44.67 -38.09
C CYS A 664 -1.48 -44.39 -38.52
N ARG A 665 -0.66 -43.85 -37.62
CA ARG A 665 0.75 -43.54 -37.86
C ARG A 665 1.61 -44.79 -38.01
N HIS A 666 1.49 -45.77 -37.13
CA HIS A 666 2.30 -46.98 -37.20
C HIS A 666 1.87 -47.87 -38.38
N ALA A 667 0.58 -47.88 -38.73
CA ALA A 667 0.06 -48.55 -39.92
C ALA A 667 0.67 -47.99 -41.22
N THR A 668 0.83 -46.67 -41.34
CA THR A 668 1.45 -46.04 -42.52
C THR A 668 2.98 -46.14 -42.53
N LEU A 669 3.61 -46.62 -41.46
CA LEU A 669 5.03 -46.94 -41.40
C LEU A 669 5.32 -48.41 -41.74
N VAL A 670 4.31 -49.18 -42.15
CA VAL A 670 4.45 -50.55 -42.66
C VAL A 670 4.37 -50.54 -44.18
N LYS A 671 5.30 -51.21 -44.87
CA LYS A 671 5.36 -51.21 -46.33
C LYS A 671 4.25 -52.08 -46.93
N CYS A 672 3.41 -51.51 -47.78
CA CYS A 672 2.15 -52.07 -48.26
C CYS A 672 2.12 -52.29 -49.80
N THR A 673 3.23 -52.74 -50.38
CA THR A 673 3.35 -52.96 -51.84
C THR A 673 2.55 -54.18 -52.31
N ALA A 674 2.50 -55.24 -51.50
CA ALA A 674 1.74 -56.45 -51.79
C ALA A 674 0.25 -56.30 -51.45
N GLU A 675 -0.62 -56.92 -52.26
CA GLU A 675 -2.07 -56.88 -52.04
C GLU A 675 -2.49 -57.64 -50.77
N SER A 676 -1.82 -58.75 -50.46
CA SER A 676 -2.04 -59.51 -49.22
C SER A 676 -1.84 -58.66 -47.96
N VAL A 677 -0.79 -57.83 -47.93
CA VAL A 677 -0.49 -56.92 -46.81
C VAL A 677 -1.55 -55.82 -46.69
N ARG A 678 -2.06 -55.31 -47.81
CA ARG A 678 -3.13 -54.30 -47.81
C ARG A 678 -4.45 -54.86 -47.29
N LEU A 679 -4.79 -56.09 -47.67
CA LEU A 679 -6.00 -56.77 -47.21
C LEU A 679 -5.92 -57.09 -45.71
N GLU A 680 -4.75 -57.55 -45.23
CA GLU A 680 -4.49 -57.78 -43.80
C GLU A 680 -4.63 -56.48 -43.00
N LEU A 681 -3.94 -55.40 -43.42
CA LEU A 681 -4.01 -54.11 -42.73
C LEU A 681 -5.41 -53.49 -42.76
N ALA A 682 -6.16 -53.65 -43.85
CA ALA A 682 -7.52 -53.14 -43.95
C ALA A 682 -8.51 -53.92 -43.07
N LYS A 683 -8.26 -55.22 -42.85
CA LYS A 683 -9.01 -56.03 -41.89
C LYS A 683 -8.68 -55.56 -40.47
N ASP A 684 -7.40 -55.44 -40.14
CA ASP A 684 -6.90 -54.99 -38.85
C ASP A 684 -7.47 -53.62 -38.45
N LEU A 685 -7.44 -52.62 -39.35
CA LEU A 685 -8.04 -51.30 -39.12
C LEU A 685 -9.56 -51.39 -38.88
N GLY A 686 -10.24 -52.35 -39.50
CA GLY A 686 -11.66 -52.61 -39.29
C GLY A 686 -11.99 -53.17 -37.92
N GLU A 687 -11.14 -54.07 -37.43
CA GLU A 687 -11.28 -54.64 -36.08
C GLU A 687 -10.90 -53.62 -35.00
N VAL A 688 -9.89 -52.80 -35.24
CA VAL A 688 -9.58 -51.64 -34.37
C VAL A 688 -10.75 -50.67 -34.30
N ASP A 689 -11.45 -50.39 -35.42
CA ASP A 689 -12.65 -49.55 -35.42
C ASP A 689 -13.76 -50.12 -34.53
N VAL A 690 -14.00 -51.44 -34.61
CA VAL A 690 -14.96 -52.13 -33.72
C VAL A 690 -14.49 -52.05 -32.27
N ALA A 691 -13.22 -52.36 -31.99
CA ALA A 691 -12.65 -52.34 -30.64
C ALA A 691 -12.73 -50.95 -30.00
N VAL A 692 -12.45 -49.88 -30.75
CA VAL A 692 -12.56 -48.49 -30.26
C VAL A 692 -14.01 -48.14 -29.94
N ARG A 693 -14.96 -48.52 -30.81
CA ARG A 693 -16.41 -48.30 -30.57
C ARG A 693 -16.91 -49.05 -29.33
N GLU A 694 -16.38 -50.24 -29.08
CA GLU A 694 -16.69 -51.03 -27.90
C GLU A 694 -15.96 -50.53 -26.64
N ALA A 695 -14.77 -49.96 -26.77
CA ALA A 695 -13.95 -49.49 -25.65
C ALA A 695 -14.49 -48.19 -25.01
N GLY A 696 -15.18 -47.31 -25.76
CA GLY A 696 -15.94 -46.20 -25.14
C GLY A 696 -16.23 -44.98 -26.04
N LEU A 697 -17.05 -44.07 -25.47
CA LEU A 697 -17.58 -42.79 -26.00
C LEU A 697 -18.31 -42.89 -27.36
N GLY A 698 -19.38 -42.09 -27.53
CA GLY A 698 -20.02 -41.96 -28.84
C GLY A 698 -19.01 -41.49 -29.89
N THR A 699 -19.08 -42.01 -31.11
CA THR A 699 -18.09 -41.75 -32.18
C THR A 699 -17.87 -40.26 -32.48
N ASP A 700 -18.86 -39.43 -32.20
CA ASP A 700 -18.82 -37.98 -32.40
C ASP A 700 -18.00 -37.27 -31.30
N ALA A 701 -17.94 -37.84 -30.10
CA ALA A 701 -17.20 -37.30 -28.98
C ALA A 701 -15.69 -37.46 -29.11
N ILE A 702 -15.19 -38.44 -29.88
CA ILE A 702 -13.74 -38.63 -30.12
C ILE A 702 -13.20 -37.51 -31.03
N GLY A 703 -13.99 -37.10 -32.03
CA GLY A 703 -13.66 -35.99 -32.93
C GLY A 703 -12.81 -36.40 -34.14
N PRO A 704 -11.79 -35.62 -34.53
CA PRO A 704 -11.10 -35.77 -35.81
C PRO A 704 -10.29 -37.08 -35.95
N ALA A 705 -9.68 -37.57 -34.87
CA ALA A 705 -8.89 -38.80 -34.88
C ALA A 705 -9.70 -40.01 -35.40
N TYR A 706 -10.97 -40.10 -35.01
CA TYR A 706 -11.84 -41.18 -35.47
C TYR A 706 -12.19 -41.07 -36.96
N ARG A 707 -12.31 -39.84 -37.50
CA ARG A 707 -12.49 -39.63 -38.94
C ARG A 707 -11.27 -40.09 -39.72
N TYR A 708 -10.07 -39.88 -39.18
CA TYR A 708 -8.82 -40.33 -39.79
C TYR A 708 -8.77 -41.86 -39.91
N LEU A 709 -9.17 -42.59 -38.87
CA LEU A 709 -9.26 -44.05 -38.91
C LEU A 709 -10.21 -44.52 -40.03
N ARG A 710 -11.39 -43.91 -40.14
CA ARG A 710 -12.37 -44.26 -41.19
C ARG A 710 -11.91 -43.89 -42.60
N ALA A 711 -11.14 -42.80 -42.74
CA ALA A 711 -10.59 -42.36 -44.03
C ALA A 711 -9.40 -43.22 -44.49
N LEU A 712 -8.62 -43.77 -43.57
CA LEU A 712 -7.42 -44.56 -43.88
C LEU A 712 -7.74 -45.87 -44.61
N ARG A 713 -8.77 -46.60 -44.15
CA ARG A 713 -9.15 -47.91 -44.72
C ARG A 713 -9.46 -47.87 -46.23
N PRO A 714 -10.34 -46.99 -46.75
CA PRO A 714 -10.56 -46.88 -48.20
C PRO A 714 -9.34 -46.31 -48.93
N ALA A 715 -8.53 -45.46 -48.29
CA ALA A 715 -7.34 -44.87 -48.91
C ALA A 715 -6.23 -45.89 -49.25
N LEU A 716 -6.19 -47.03 -48.57
CA LEU A 716 -5.27 -48.14 -48.89
C LEU A 716 -5.50 -48.75 -50.28
N PHE A 717 -6.72 -48.65 -50.83
CA PHE A 717 -7.11 -49.27 -52.11
C PHE A 717 -7.31 -48.29 -53.27
N GLN A 718 -7.16 -46.99 -53.03
CA GLN A 718 -7.30 -45.97 -54.09
C GLN A 718 -6.24 -46.14 -55.18
N SER A 719 -6.56 -45.79 -56.43
CA SER A 719 -5.54 -45.70 -57.49
C SER A 719 -4.70 -44.43 -57.32
N ALA A 720 -3.50 -44.39 -57.92
CA ALA A 720 -2.64 -43.19 -57.87
C ALA A 720 -3.33 -41.97 -58.55
N GLY A 721 -4.13 -42.21 -59.58
CA GLY A 721 -4.93 -41.20 -60.25
C GLY A 721 -6.04 -40.62 -59.36
N ASP A 722 -6.81 -41.48 -58.69
CA ASP A 722 -7.88 -41.06 -57.79
C ASP A 722 -7.33 -40.31 -56.57
N ALA A 723 -6.19 -40.77 -56.04
CA ALA A 723 -5.49 -40.09 -54.94
C ALA A 723 -5.01 -38.68 -55.35
N ARG A 724 -4.49 -38.53 -56.58
CA ARG A 724 -4.09 -37.23 -57.13
C ARG A 724 -5.29 -36.28 -57.30
N ALA A 725 -6.41 -36.80 -57.80
CA ALA A 725 -7.64 -36.03 -57.96
C ALA A 725 -8.22 -35.58 -56.60
N ALA A 726 -8.22 -36.47 -55.60
CA ALA A 726 -8.66 -36.16 -54.24
C ALA A 726 -7.75 -35.11 -53.56
N LEU A 727 -6.43 -35.18 -53.78
CA LEU A 727 -5.48 -34.18 -53.30
C LEU A 727 -5.70 -32.81 -53.96
N ALA A 728 -6.07 -32.77 -55.24
CA ALA A 728 -6.38 -31.54 -55.97
C ALA A 728 -7.74 -30.92 -55.56
N ALA A 729 -8.76 -31.74 -55.33
CA ALA A 729 -10.12 -31.25 -55.04
C ALA A 729 -10.35 -30.84 -53.57
N SER A 730 -9.76 -31.57 -52.62
CA SER A 730 -10.07 -31.41 -51.19
C SER A 730 -8.85 -31.06 -50.33
N GLY A 731 -7.69 -30.84 -50.95
CA GLY A 731 -6.45 -30.51 -50.24
C GLY A 731 -5.99 -31.56 -49.22
N GLY A 732 -6.47 -32.80 -49.32
CA GLY A 732 -6.16 -33.86 -48.35
C GLY A 732 -6.93 -33.78 -47.01
N ALA A 733 -7.97 -32.94 -46.88
CA ALA A 733 -8.66 -32.63 -45.62
C ALA A 733 -9.19 -33.81 -44.77
N ALA A 734 -9.27 -35.03 -45.33
CA ALA A 734 -9.71 -36.22 -44.63
C ALA A 734 -8.63 -36.86 -43.73
N LEU A 735 -7.33 -36.59 -43.96
CA LEU A 735 -6.22 -37.16 -43.21
C LEU A 735 -5.16 -36.08 -42.91
N PRO A 736 -4.44 -36.15 -41.77
CA PRO A 736 -3.31 -35.25 -41.52
C PRO A 736 -2.26 -35.38 -42.64
N PRO A 737 -1.62 -34.28 -43.09
CA PRO A 737 -0.73 -34.29 -44.25
C PRO A 737 0.51 -35.16 -44.02
N VAL A 738 0.99 -35.26 -42.77
CA VAL A 738 2.07 -36.17 -42.37
C VAL A 738 1.65 -37.64 -42.57
N VAL A 739 0.47 -38.02 -42.11
CA VAL A 739 -0.06 -39.39 -42.24
C VAL A 739 -0.34 -39.71 -43.71
N LEU A 740 -0.84 -38.74 -44.48
CA LEU A 740 -1.09 -38.87 -45.92
C LEU A 740 0.22 -39.07 -46.71
N ALA A 741 1.27 -38.32 -46.39
CA ALA A 741 2.58 -38.49 -47.01
C ALA A 741 3.20 -39.85 -46.65
N HIS A 742 3.07 -40.31 -45.39
CA HIS A 742 3.50 -41.66 -44.99
C HIS A 742 2.70 -42.75 -45.72
N LEU A 743 1.39 -42.58 -45.88
CA LEU A 743 0.53 -43.51 -46.63
C LEU A 743 0.99 -43.65 -48.10
N PHE A 744 1.32 -42.55 -48.78
CA PHE A 744 1.81 -42.62 -50.15
C PHE A 744 3.19 -43.30 -50.23
N LEU A 745 4.10 -43.00 -49.30
CA LEU A 745 5.40 -43.67 -49.25
C LEU A 745 5.31 -45.15 -48.89
N CYS A 746 4.33 -45.56 -48.10
CA CYS A 746 4.14 -46.97 -47.76
C CYS A 746 3.68 -47.82 -48.97
N ARG A 747 3.07 -47.17 -49.97
CA ARG A 747 2.61 -47.78 -51.23
C ARG A 747 3.65 -47.69 -52.36
N ALA A 748 4.68 -46.87 -52.19
CA ALA A 748 5.80 -46.78 -53.13
C ALA A 748 6.56 -48.11 -53.17
N GLY A 749 7.14 -48.41 -54.33
CA GLY A 749 7.79 -49.67 -54.67
C GLY A 749 8.94 -50.07 -53.74
N PRO A 750 9.47 -51.30 -53.85
CA PRO A 750 10.42 -51.88 -52.90
C PRO A 750 11.68 -51.05 -52.68
N ARG A 751 12.10 -50.23 -53.66
CA ARG A 751 13.25 -49.33 -53.59
C ARG A 751 13.04 -48.04 -52.76
N ALA A 752 11.80 -47.66 -52.49
CA ALA A 752 11.49 -46.47 -51.70
C ALA A 752 11.61 -46.75 -50.19
N GLU A 753 12.62 -46.21 -49.53
CA GLU A 753 12.74 -46.37 -48.07
C GLU A 753 11.74 -45.47 -47.33
N LEU A 754 11.24 -45.96 -46.20
CA LEU A 754 10.33 -45.19 -45.36
C LEU A 754 11.10 -44.13 -44.55
N PRO A 755 10.46 -43.01 -44.16
CA PRO A 755 11.14 -41.89 -43.51
C PRO A 755 11.94 -42.24 -42.24
N HIS A 756 11.48 -43.24 -41.48
CA HIS A 756 12.19 -43.70 -40.29
C HIS A 756 13.49 -44.45 -40.63
N LYS A 757 13.53 -45.22 -41.74
CA LYS A 757 14.71 -45.96 -42.20
C LYS A 757 15.76 -45.03 -42.80
N VAL A 758 15.34 -44.04 -43.59
CA VAL A 758 16.23 -43.01 -44.15
C VAL A 758 16.97 -42.25 -43.03
N ARG A 759 16.35 -42.13 -41.85
CA ARG A 759 16.92 -41.46 -40.68
C ARG A 759 17.62 -42.40 -39.69
N GLY A 760 17.69 -43.70 -39.97
CA GLY A 760 18.30 -44.69 -39.08
C GLY A 760 17.57 -44.87 -37.73
N LEU A 761 16.29 -44.50 -37.64
CA LEU A 761 15.48 -44.62 -36.42
C LEU A 761 14.60 -45.86 -36.46
N THR A 762 14.33 -46.47 -35.30
CA THR A 762 13.25 -47.47 -35.20
C THR A 762 11.89 -46.81 -35.39
N ALA A 763 10.87 -47.56 -35.80
CA ALA A 763 9.52 -47.03 -35.96
C ALA A 763 8.98 -46.42 -34.64
N GLY A 764 9.33 -47.00 -33.49
CA GLY A 764 9.02 -46.45 -32.16
C GLY A 764 9.76 -45.14 -31.85
N GLN A 765 11.07 -45.06 -32.12
CA GLN A 765 11.85 -43.83 -31.93
C GLN A 765 11.40 -42.71 -32.86
N TYR A 766 11.07 -43.05 -34.11
CA TYR A 766 10.44 -42.13 -35.05
C TYR A 766 9.05 -41.72 -34.56
N SER A 767 8.35 -42.60 -33.83
CA SER A 767 7.06 -42.30 -33.17
C SER A 767 7.21 -41.24 -32.06
N SER A 768 8.19 -41.40 -31.19
CA SER A 768 8.50 -40.33 -30.22
C SER A 768 9.00 -39.04 -30.89
N TRP A 769 9.71 -39.15 -32.02
CA TRP A 769 10.31 -38.00 -32.71
C TRP A 769 9.26 -37.04 -33.29
N LEU A 770 8.20 -37.53 -33.97
CA LEU A 770 7.16 -36.61 -34.48
C LEU A 770 6.31 -35.97 -33.38
N ASP A 771 6.30 -36.51 -32.15
CA ASP A 771 5.55 -35.87 -31.06
C ASP A 771 6.28 -34.64 -30.52
N VAL A 772 7.60 -34.56 -30.73
CA VAL A 772 8.47 -33.45 -30.26
C VAL A 772 8.66 -32.36 -31.32
N HIS A 773 8.50 -32.68 -32.60
CA HIS A 773 8.83 -31.77 -33.71
C HIS A 773 7.58 -31.20 -34.37
N GLU A 774 7.68 -29.93 -34.77
CA GLU A 774 6.58 -29.25 -35.46
C GLU A 774 6.34 -29.84 -36.86
N GLU A 775 5.08 -29.78 -37.30
CA GLU A 775 4.61 -30.28 -38.59
C GLU A 775 5.47 -29.89 -39.81
N PRO A 776 5.93 -28.64 -40.00
CA PRO A 776 6.78 -28.29 -41.15
C PRO A 776 8.16 -28.96 -41.13
N GLN A 777 8.75 -29.16 -39.95
CA GLN A 777 10.04 -29.84 -39.79
C GLN A 777 9.91 -31.33 -40.07
N VAL A 778 8.80 -31.92 -39.65
CA VAL A 778 8.42 -33.29 -39.99
C VAL A 778 8.28 -33.45 -41.50
N LEU A 779 7.48 -32.61 -42.15
CA LEU A 779 7.24 -32.69 -43.59
C LEU A 779 8.53 -32.48 -44.41
N ALA A 780 9.46 -31.66 -43.93
CA ALA A 780 10.79 -31.53 -44.53
C ALA A 780 11.58 -32.84 -44.52
N GLY A 781 11.57 -33.55 -43.38
CA GLY A 781 12.22 -34.86 -43.25
C GLY A 781 11.56 -35.93 -44.11
N VAL A 782 10.24 -35.89 -44.25
CA VAL A 782 9.48 -36.81 -45.12
C VAL A 782 9.71 -36.49 -46.59
N LEU A 783 9.82 -35.21 -46.97
CA LEU A 783 10.10 -34.77 -48.33
C LEU A 783 11.44 -35.31 -48.84
N GLN A 784 12.49 -35.30 -48.01
CA GLN A 784 13.81 -35.86 -48.39
C GLN A 784 13.71 -37.35 -48.74
N ALA A 785 12.97 -38.13 -47.95
CA ALA A 785 12.72 -39.55 -48.24
C ALA A 785 11.87 -39.73 -49.52
N ALA A 786 10.88 -38.86 -49.73
CA ALA A 786 10.01 -38.89 -50.90
C ALA A 786 10.74 -38.53 -52.20
N GLU A 787 11.62 -37.54 -52.18
CA GLU A 787 12.40 -37.09 -53.36
C GLU A 787 13.40 -38.15 -53.81
N ALA A 788 14.08 -38.80 -52.87
CA ALA A 788 14.98 -39.91 -53.17
C ALA A 788 14.26 -41.07 -53.89
N ALA A 789 13.03 -41.38 -53.47
CA ALA A 789 12.20 -42.40 -54.10
C ALA A 789 11.54 -41.92 -55.41
N ALA A 790 11.15 -40.64 -55.50
CA ALA A 790 10.54 -40.04 -56.68
C ALA A 790 11.53 -39.97 -57.85
N ALA A 791 12.82 -39.72 -57.57
CA ALA A 791 13.90 -39.76 -58.56
C ALA A 791 14.06 -41.15 -59.20
N ALA A 792 13.59 -42.21 -58.53
CA ALA A 792 13.57 -43.57 -59.06
C ALA A 792 12.34 -43.88 -59.95
N GLY A 793 11.46 -42.90 -60.20
CA GLY A 793 10.32 -43.02 -61.11
C GLY A 793 9.02 -43.52 -60.47
N ASP A 794 8.90 -43.52 -59.15
CA ASP A 794 7.71 -44.04 -58.46
C ASP A 794 6.59 -42.99 -58.35
N GLU A 795 5.42 -43.30 -58.91
CA GLU A 795 4.25 -42.39 -58.93
C GLU A 795 3.72 -42.05 -57.52
N TRP A 796 3.80 -42.99 -56.56
CA TRP A 796 3.35 -42.76 -55.18
C TRP A 796 4.33 -41.89 -54.40
N ALA A 797 5.64 -42.04 -54.65
CA ALA A 797 6.64 -41.16 -54.07
C ALA A 797 6.52 -39.71 -54.59
N GLN A 798 6.18 -39.53 -55.87
CA GLN A 798 5.89 -38.21 -56.43
C GLN A 798 4.68 -37.54 -55.77
N LEU A 799 3.62 -38.30 -55.49
CA LEU A 799 2.45 -37.82 -54.75
C LEU A 799 2.80 -37.43 -53.30
N ALA A 800 3.64 -38.22 -52.61
CA ALA A 800 4.13 -37.89 -51.28
C ALA A 800 4.92 -36.57 -51.27
N ALA A 801 5.79 -36.36 -52.26
CA ALA A 801 6.56 -35.11 -52.41
C ALA A 801 5.65 -33.91 -52.78
N GLU A 802 4.57 -34.14 -53.51
CA GLU A 802 3.57 -33.12 -53.83
C GLU A 802 2.79 -32.66 -52.57
N VAL A 803 2.37 -33.59 -51.71
CA VAL A 803 1.74 -33.27 -50.40
C VAL A 803 2.68 -32.41 -49.55
N CYS A 804 3.94 -32.85 -49.39
CA CYS A 804 4.90 -32.15 -48.54
C CYS A 804 5.22 -30.73 -49.05
N ARG A 805 5.30 -30.53 -50.37
CA ARG A 805 5.54 -29.21 -50.97
C ARG A 805 4.36 -28.25 -50.78
N ARG A 806 3.13 -28.71 -51.02
CA ARG A 806 1.92 -27.88 -50.88
C ARG A 806 1.73 -27.38 -49.44
N HIS A 807 1.96 -28.24 -48.45
CA HIS A 807 1.81 -27.85 -47.03
C HIS A 807 2.97 -27.02 -46.49
N ARG A 808 4.18 -27.13 -47.04
CA ARG A 808 5.29 -26.21 -46.74
C ARG A 808 5.01 -24.79 -47.23
N THR A 809 4.56 -24.64 -48.47
CA THR A 809 4.23 -23.31 -49.03
C THR A 809 3.07 -22.61 -48.32
N ALA A 810 2.15 -23.39 -47.73
CA ALA A 810 1.06 -22.84 -46.93
C ALA A 810 1.49 -22.41 -45.51
N GLY A 811 2.47 -23.12 -44.91
CA GLY A 811 3.05 -22.75 -43.61
C GLY A 811 3.92 -21.50 -43.67
N ASP A 812 4.74 -21.35 -44.70
CA ASP A 812 5.58 -20.15 -44.90
C ASP A 812 4.78 -18.89 -45.28
N ALA A 813 3.51 -19.03 -45.66
CA ALA A 813 2.60 -17.91 -45.94
C ALA A 813 1.73 -17.51 -44.73
N ALA A 814 1.73 -18.32 -43.66
CA ALA A 814 0.95 -18.10 -42.43
C ALA A 814 1.83 -17.67 -41.23
N ALA A 815 3.15 -17.85 -41.33
CA ALA A 815 4.16 -17.21 -40.48
C ALA A 815 4.54 -15.84 -41.07
#